data_AF-R7LMW6-F1
#
_entry.id   AF-R7LMW6-F1
#
_cell.length_a   1.000
_cell.length_b   1.000
_cell.length_c   1.000
_cell.angle_alpha   90.00
_cell.angle_beta   90.00
_cell.angle_gamma   90.00
#
_symmetry.space_group_name_H-M   'P 1'
#
loop_
_entity.id
_entity.type
_entity.pdbx_description
1 polymer ?
#
loop_
_entity_poly.entity_id
_entity_poly.type
_entity_poly.pdbx_seq_one_letter_code
_entity_poly.pdbx_strand_id
1 'polypeptide(L)'
;MKRPILVAIIGYIIGIIVGLYLQISVVPFYIAIIAIYEIYKKFFIHKKLKQKLNLFSIKRYFRYIKIFINSKIIIVLIIVSTISNTVVLIQNKKYEKIYEELSQKKKITLTGIIISNKEEKQYYNKYKIKIQNQNLRFYIIVDKNIKLEYGDKIKIVGEYKRPEKQRNYKGFDYSNYLKQLKVYGTIRASKIEKTAEKQTNIVFQISNKICNKIINNTQEILDDETSSILLGLILGYKNNIDDEVQENFRNASMAHILAVSGMHIAYVVLGVNILLRKMLGKRKTYILSICVLIFYMFITNFAPSVTRAGIMGTLMLFSKIIYRKNDIYTSMAISLFCILIYNPFLLLNAGLQLSYGGVIGIIFFNKQLIQIFKNIKIKNKIYKYKIRPIIQKHIEKIEEIISISISVQLFILPIIISNLNTLNPYFLLSNLILSIIAGPIVIIGFLFILIILINKNIAKMFTNVIKIAIKILIYVSNISKIPFSKIYIPTPNLFQIVLYYIMIGTMFFVYKIYFSKTLTITQIRIRNLIALIKIELRKNRKKIKKIIFATILVTIIINVIPQKLKIYFIDVGQGDSTFIVTPQNKTILIDGGGSVNSNYDVGKNTLLPYLLDRGFNSIDFIVVSHFDNDHVRRFAIYNARN
;
A
#
# COMPACT_ATOMS: atom_id res chain seq x y z
N MET A 1 19.13 24.04 -1.10
CA MET A 1 18.40 22.86 -1.62
C MET A 1 16.92 23.08 -1.37
N LYS A 2 16.05 23.05 -2.40
CA LYS A 2 14.59 23.13 -2.18
C LYS A 2 14.11 21.76 -1.68
N ARG A 3 13.36 21.72 -0.57
CA ARG A 3 12.82 20.50 0.08
C ARG A 3 13.89 19.48 0.52
N PRO A 4 14.76 19.84 1.50
CA PRO A 4 15.82 18.95 1.98
C PRO A 4 15.30 17.60 2.51
N ILE A 5 14.16 17.61 3.21
CA ILE A 5 13.56 16.42 3.82
C ILE A 5 13.09 15.42 2.75
N LEU A 6 12.61 15.91 1.60
CA LEU A 6 12.22 15.06 0.48
C LEU A 6 13.44 14.30 -0.10
N VAL A 7 14.60 14.96 -0.17
CA VAL A 7 15.84 14.31 -0.61
C VAL A 7 16.30 13.29 0.43
N ALA A 8 16.25 13.64 1.72
CA ALA A 8 16.61 12.74 2.80
C ALA A 8 15.76 11.46 2.77
N ILE A 9 14.43 11.56 2.64
CA ILE A 9 13.58 10.36 2.60
C ILE A 9 13.85 9.47 1.37
N ILE A 10 14.17 10.04 0.20
CA ILE A 10 14.55 9.25 -0.98
C ILE A 10 15.82 8.46 -0.67
N GLY A 11 16.85 9.09 -0.09
CA GLY A 11 18.06 8.41 0.36
C GLY A 11 17.76 7.31 1.38
N TYR A 12 16.91 7.62 2.36
CA TYR A 12 16.51 6.67 3.40
C TYR A 12 15.83 5.42 2.81
N ILE A 13 14.93 5.59 1.84
CA ILE A 13 14.26 4.48 1.13
C ILE A 13 15.28 3.64 0.36
N ILE A 14 16.21 4.26 -0.36
CA ILE A 14 17.25 3.55 -1.13
C ILE A 14 18.06 2.64 -0.21
N GLY A 15 18.52 3.15 0.93
CA GLY A 15 19.28 2.35 1.89
C GLY A 15 18.48 1.22 2.52
N ILE A 16 17.18 1.42 2.78
CA ILE A 16 16.29 0.33 3.25
C ILE A 16 16.17 -0.75 2.18
N ILE A 17 15.89 -0.40 0.92
CA ILE A 17 15.74 -1.37 -0.17
C ILE A 17 17.00 -2.21 -0.30
N VAL A 18 18.17 -1.57 -0.33
CA VAL A 18 19.45 -2.30 -0.39
C VAL A 18 19.64 -3.19 0.83
N GLY A 19 19.35 -2.70 2.04
CA GLY A 19 19.47 -3.48 3.27
C GLY A 19 18.52 -4.69 3.35
N LEU A 20 17.32 -4.59 2.76
CA LEU A 20 16.34 -5.66 2.74
C LEU A 20 16.67 -6.74 1.71
N TYR A 21 17.02 -6.35 0.48
CA TYR A 21 17.20 -7.28 -0.64
C TYR A 21 18.63 -7.79 -0.79
N LEU A 22 19.64 -6.92 -0.63
CA LEU A 22 21.04 -7.33 -0.79
C LEU A 22 21.67 -7.80 0.51
N GLN A 23 21.14 -7.40 1.67
CA GLN A 23 21.69 -7.72 3.00
C GLN A 23 23.19 -7.38 3.17
N ILE A 24 23.72 -6.49 2.32
CA ILE A 24 25.10 -6.01 2.31
C ILE A 24 25.11 -4.51 2.58
N SER A 25 26.24 -4.01 3.08
CA SER A 25 26.49 -2.57 3.23
C SER A 25 26.41 -1.86 1.89
N VAL A 26 25.76 -0.69 1.83
CA VAL A 26 25.74 0.16 0.61
C VAL A 26 27.11 0.84 0.38
N VAL A 27 27.93 0.98 1.43
CA VAL A 27 29.17 1.76 1.39
C VAL A 27 30.13 1.35 0.25
N PRO A 28 30.40 0.05 -0.01
CA PRO A 28 31.27 -0.37 -1.10
C PRO A 28 30.77 0.09 -2.49
N PHE A 29 29.45 0.11 -2.71
CA PHE A 29 28.88 0.59 -3.97
C PHE A 29 29.14 2.08 -4.18
N TYR A 30 29.02 2.90 -3.13
CA TYR A 30 29.34 4.32 -3.25
C TYR A 30 30.83 4.58 -3.44
N ILE A 31 31.69 3.81 -2.77
CA ILE A 31 33.14 3.87 -3.00
C ILE A 31 33.45 3.53 -4.47
N ALA A 32 32.86 2.46 -5.01
CA ALA A 32 33.03 2.09 -6.41
C ALA A 32 32.54 3.19 -7.37
N ILE A 33 31.37 3.80 -7.11
CA ILE A 33 30.85 4.91 -7.92
C ILE A 33 31.79 6.12 -7.88
N ILE A 34 32.30 6.49 -6.70
CA ILE A 34 33.23 7.60 -6.53
C ILE A 34 34.56 7.30 -7.21
N ALA A 35 35.08 6.09 -7.08
CA ALA A 35 36.32 5.65 -7.73
C ALA A 35 36.18 5.68 -9.27
N ILE A 36 35.08 5.14 -9.81
CA ILE A 36 34.77 5.21 -11.26
C ILE A 36 34.67 6.67 -11.71
N TYR A 37 34.04 7.54 -10.92
CA TYR A 37 33.93 8.96 -11.25
C TYR A 37 35.30 9.67 -11.27
N GLU A 38 36.17 9.40 -10.29
CA GLU A 38 37.52 9.98 -10.26
C GLU A 38 38.42 9.40 -11.37
N ILE A 39 38.31 8.11 -11.70
CA ILE A 39 38.98 7.50 -12.86
C ILE A 39 38.48 8.17 -14.15
N TYR A 40 37.17 8.31 -14.33
CA TYR A 40 36.58 9.00 -15.49
C TYR A 40 37.09 10.44 -15.60
N LYS A 41 37.14 11.17 -14.47
CA LYS A 41 37.66 12.55 -14.42
C LYS A 41 39.14 12.60 -14.81
N LYS A 42 39.96 11.68 -14.32
CA LYS A 42 41.40 11.61 -14.65
C LYS A 42 41.64 11.28 -16.12
N PHE A 43 40.89 10.35 -16.72
CA PHE A 43 41.07 9.93 -18.11
C PHE A 43 40.39 10.81 -19.18
N PHE A 44 39.20 11.35 -18.91
CA PHE A 44 38.38 12.03 -19.93
C PHE A 44 38.32 13.56 -19.82
N ILE A 45 38.69 14.16 -18.68
CA ILE A 45 38.68 15.64 -18.54
C ILE A 45 40.02 16.26 -18.96
N HIS A 46 41.14 15.53 -18.86
CA HIS A 46 42.45 16.02 -19.31
C HIS A 46 42.71 15.86 -20.83
N LYS A 47 41.93 15.04 -21.55
CA LYS A 47 41.90 15.08 -23.02
C LYS A 47 41.03 16.27 -23.46
N LYS A 48 41.67 17.44 -23.62
CA LYS A 48 41.14 18.64 -24.30
C LYS A 48 40.91 18.35 -25.80
N LEU A 49 40.07 17.38 -26.12
CA LEU A 49 39.72 17.03 -27.50
C LEU A 49 38.82 18.13 -28.06
N LYS A 50 39.38 18.94 -28.96
CA LYS A 50 38.67 19.74 -29.97
C LYS A 50 37.50 18.90 -30.51
N GLN A 51 36.28 19.17 -30.07
CA GLN A 51 35.09 18.51 -30.63
C GLN A 51 34.15 19.56 -31.19
N LYS A 52 34.03 19.54 -32.53
CA LYS A 52 32.95 20.15 -33.29
C LYS A 52 31.62 19.89 -32.59
N LEU A 53 30.81 20.94 -32.48
CA LEU A 53 29.49 20.97 -31.87
C LEU A 53 28.50 20.08 -32.64
N ASN A 54 28.56 18.76 -32.44
CA ASN A 54 27.50 17.87 -32.89
C ASN A 54 26.24 18.10 -32.05
N LEU A 55 25.14 18.47 -32.70
CA LEU A 55 23.82 18.73 -32.09
C LEU A 55 23.31 17.58 -31.21
N PHE A 56 23.80 16.35 -31.43
CA PHE A 56 23.44 15.12 -30.72
C PHE A 56 24.40 14.67 -29.61
N SER A 57 25.38 15.50 -29.22
CA SER A 57 26.30 15.16 -28.13
C SER A 57 25.55 14.91 -26.80
N ILE A 58 25.54 13.66 -26.36
CA ILE A 58 25.02 13.20 -25.06
C ILE A 58 25.56 14.04 -23.88
N LYS A 59 26.81 14.52 -23.98
CA LYS A 59 27.43 15.41 -22.95
C LYS A 59 26.64 16.72 -22.75
N ARG A 60 25.97 17.25 -23.79
CA ARG A 60 25.14 18.47 -23.68
C ARG A 60 23.89 18.22 -22.84
N TYR A 61 23.29 17.03 -22.94
CA TYR A 61 22.12 16.64 -22.17
C TYR A 61 22.46 16.28 -20.71
N PHE A 62 23.61 15.64 -20.47
CA PHE A 62 24.14 15.40 -19.11
C PHE A 62 24.44 16.70 -18.34
N ARG A 63 24.79 17.79 -19.04
CA ARG A 63 24.96 19.11 -18.40
C ARG A 63 23.68 19.60 -17.71
N TYR A 64 22.49 19.18 -18.17
CA TYR A 64 21.20 19.51 -17.54
C TYR A 64 20.81 18.58 -16.39
N ILE A 65 21.25 17.31 -16.41
CA ILE A 65 21.17 16.42 -15.24
C ILE A 65 22.01 17.00 -14.09
N LYS A 66 23.19 17.57 -14.42
CA LYS A 66 24.06 18.29 -13.48
C LYS A 66 23.44 19.56 -12.88
N ILE A 67 22.41 20.15 -13.52
CA ILE A 67 21.65 21.30 -12.98
C ILE A 67 20.62 20.85 -11.94
N PHE A 68 20.12 19.61 -12.03
CA PHE A 68 19.14 19.06 -11.07
C PHE A 68 19.80 18.34 -9.89
N ILE A 69 20.99 17.76 -10.07
CA ILE A 69 21.70 17.02 -9.03
C ILE A 69 22.92 17.83 -8.57
N ASN A 70 22.71 18.65 -7.53
CA ASN A 70 23.76 19.37 -6.83
C ASN A 70 24.61 18.38 -6.00
N SER A 71 25.92 18.61 -5.84
CA SER A 71 26.77 17.80 -4.95
C SER A 71 26.19 17.67 -3.54
N LYS A 72 25.55 18.73 -3.03
CA LYS A 72 24.82 18.69 -1.74
C LYS A 72 23.68 17.66 -1.71
N ILE A 73 22.96 17.46 -2.82
CA ILE A 73 21.88 16.45 -2.93
C ILE A 73 22.48 15.06 -2.87
N ILE A 74 23.56 14.80 -3.63
CA ILE A 74 24.24 13.51 -3.65
C ILE A 74 24.77 13.16 -2.27
N ILE A 75 25.45 14.09 -1.60
CA ILE A 75 25.99 13.90 -0.26
C ILE A 75 24.88 13.50 0.72
N VAL A 76 23.75 14.23 0.73
CA VAL A 76 22.60 13.89 1.59
C VAL A 76 22.04 12.52 1.26
N LEU A 77 21.90 12.15 -0.01
CA LEU A 77 21.43 10.82 -0.41
C LEU A 77 22.36 9.71 0.09
N ILE A 78 23.67 9.88 -0.07
CA ILE A 78 24.69 8.91 0.37
C ILE A 78 24.66 8.76 1.90
N ILE A 79 24.68 9.87 2.65
CA ILE A 79 24.66 9.84 4.11
C ILE A 79 23.38 9.18 4.61
N VAL A 80 22.22 9.59 4.12
CA VAL A 80 20.95 9.09 4.67
C VAL A 80 20.69 7.64 4.25
N SER A 81 21.13 7.22 3.06
CA SER A 81 21.02 5.81 2.62
C SER A 81 21.98 4.88 3.37
N THR A 82 23.19 5.32 3.70
CA THR A 82 24.13 4.53 4.51
C THR A 82 23.60 4.35 5.94
N ILE A 83 23.03 5.40 6.54
CA ILE A 83 22.36 5.33 7.84
C ILE A 83 21.19 4.34 7.79
N SER A 84 20.30 4.44 6.81
CA SER A 84 19.12 3.56 6.80
C SER A 84 19.47 2.10 6.48
N ASN A 85 20.46 1.86 5.62
CA ASN A 85 20.97 0.52 5.35
C ASN A 85 21.58 -0.12 6.60
N THR A 86 22.46 0.59 7.31
CA THR A 86 23.06 0.09 8.55
C THR A 86 22.00 -0.20 9.62
N VAL A 87 20.99 0.65 9.78
CA VAL A 87 19.85 0.40 10.67
C VAL A 87 19.13 -0.89 10.31
N VAL A 88 18.84 -1.15 9.03
CA VAL A 88 18.17 -2.39 8.59
C VAL A 88 19.04 -3.62 8.86
N LEU A 89 20.34 -3.55 8.59
CA LEU A 89 21.27 -4.66 8.84
C LEU A 89 21.37 -5.00 10.34
N ILE A 90 21.49 -3.97 11.19
CA ILE A 90 21.52 -4.14 12.66
C ILE A 90 20.20 -4.76 13.15
N GLN A 91 19.06 -4.27 12.66
CA GLN A 91 17.76 -4.81 13.04
C GLN A 91 17.58 -6.26 12.60
N ASN A 92 17.96 -6.61 11.36
CA ASN A 92 17.91 -7.99 10.89
C ASN A 92 18.78 -8.92 11.74
N LYS A 93 20.02 -8.52 12.05
CA LYS A 93 20.90 -9.28 12.97
C LYS A 93 20.28 -9.45 14.35
N LYS A 94 19.64 -8.40 14.89
CA LYS A 94 18.94 -8.47 16.18
C LYS A 94 17.78 -9.48 16.14
N TYR A 95 16.99 -9.50 15.07
CA TYR A 95 15.91 -10.46 14.89
C TYR A 95 16.44 -11.89 14.83
N GLU A 96 17.43 -12.16 13.98
CA GLU A 96 18.02 -13.50 13.82
C GLU A 96 18.63 -14.01 15.13
N LYS A 97 19.37 -13.17 15.87
CA LYS A 97 19.93 -13.54 17.18
C LYS A 97 18.84 -14.00 18.17
N ILE A 98 17.74 -13.27 18.27
CA ILE A 98 16.62 -13.62 19.16
C ILE A 98 15.91 -14.89 18.68
N TYR A 99 15.78 -15.07 17.37
CA TYR A 99 15.18 -16.28 16.80
C TYR A 99 16.00 -17.52 17.18
N GLU A 100 17.32 -17.45 17.04
CA GLU A 100 18.23 -18.55 17.40
C GLU A 100 18.20 -18.83 18.91
N GLU A 101 18.35 -17.80 19.74
CA GLU A 101 18.38 -17.93 21.20
C GLU A 101 17.10 -18.56 21.78
N LEU A 102 15.93 -18.18 21.24
CA LEU A 102 14.65 -18.69 21.72
C LEU A 102 14.28 -20.05 21.10
N SER A 103 14.72 -20.35 19.88
CA SER A 103 14.41 -21.64 19.24
C SER A 103 15.16 -22.82 19.86
N GLN A 104 16.29 -22.57 20.54
CA GLN A 104 17.04 -23.62 21.23
C GLN A 104 16.39 -24.08 22.54
N LYS A 105 15.46 -23.28 23.11
CA LYS A 105 14.82 -23.56 24.40
C LYS A 105 13.51 -24.32 24.19
N LYS A 106 13.38 -25.52 24.76
CA LYS A 106 12.13 -26.31 24.72
C LYS A 106 10.95 -25.57 25.37
N LYS A 107 11.16 -24.98 26.56
CA LYS A 107 10.17 -24.13 27.24
C LYS A 107 10.81 -22.82 27.66
N ILE A 108 10.08 -21.74 27.46
CA ILE A 108 10.48 -20.38 27.82
C ILE A 108 9.54 -19.81 28.88
N THR A 109 10.12 -19.14 29.88
CA THR A 109 9.39 -18.41 30.91
C THR A 109 9.62 -16.92 30.70
N LEU A 110 8.55 -16.16 30.46
CA LEU A 110 8.64 -14.73 30.17
C LEU A 110 7.60 -13.96 30.99
N THR A 111 7.98 -12.76 31.41
CA THR A 111 7.06 -11.79 32.03
C THR A 111 6.82 -10.63 31.08
N GLY A 112 5.56 -10.27 30.89
CA GLY A 112 5.18 -9.25 29.92
C GLY A 112 3.84 -8.62 30.21
N ILE A 113 3.60 -7.49 29.54
CA ILE A 113 2.37 -6.71 29.65
C ILE A 113 1.58 -6.86 28.35
N ILE A 114 0.28 -7.05 28.45
CA ILE A 114 -0.61 -7.16 27.29
C ILE A 114 -0.81 -5.78 26.67
N ILE A 115 -0.58 -5.70 25.35
CA ILE A 115 -0.62 -4.45 24.57
C ILE A 115 -1.56 -4.55 23.36
N SER A 116 -2.48 -5.51 23.34
CA SER A 116 -3.57 -5.56 22.36
C SER A 116 -4.85 -6.07 22.99
N ASN A 117 -5.96 -5.77 22.33
CA ASN A 117 -7.22 -6.45 22.58
C ASN A 117 -7.14 -7.92 22.13
N LYS A 118 -8.10 -8.72 22.59
CA LYS A 118 -8.28 -10.13 22.21
C LYS A 118 -8.55 -10.25 20.71
N GLU A 119 -7.71 -11.00 20.00
CA GLU A 119 -8.03 -11.52 18.67
C GLU A 119 -8.61 -12.93 18.85
N GLU A 120 -9.92 -13.08 18.74
CA GLU A 120 -10.59 -14.37 18.89
C GLU A 120 -10.45 -15.19 17.60
N LYS A 121 -9.93 -16.42 17.73
CA LYS A 121 -9.85 -17.40 16.66
C LYS A 121 -10.71 -18.61 17.00
N GLN A 122 -11.00 -19.44 16.00
CA GLN A 122 -11.88 -20.59 16.14
C GLN A 122 -11.48 -21.53 17.28
N TYR A 123 -10.18 -21.72 17.52
CA TYR A 123 -9.66 -22.67 18.52
C TYR A 123 -8.89 -22.02 19.68
N TYR A 124 -8.51 -20.74 19.58
CA TYR A 124 -7.65 -20.10 20.56
C TYR A 124 -7.87 -18.59 20.61
N ASN A 125 -7.45 -17.96 21.70
CA ASN A 125 -7.34 -16.51 21.79
C ASN A 125 -5.90 -16.09 21.51
N LYS A 126 -5.74 -14.99 20.77
CA LYS A 126 -4.43 -14.42 20.46
C LYS A 126 -4.30 -13.03 21.05
N TYR A 127 -3.18 -12.78 21.72
CA TYR A 127 -2.85 -11.49 22.29
C TYR A 127 -1.44 -11.07 21.89
N LYS A 128 -1.18 -9.77 21.90
CA LYS A 128 0.16 -9.19 21.74
C LYS A 128 0.70 -8.79 23.10
N ILE A 129 1.89 -9.26 23.43
CA ILE A 129 2.57 -8.90 24.68
C ILE A 129 3.82 -8.08 24.40
N LYS A 130 4.21 -7.28 25.39
CA LYS A 130 5.50 -6.60 25.47
C LYS A 130 6.28 -7.15 26.65
N ILE A 131 7.45 -7.75 26.41
CA ILE A 131 8.28 -8.31 27.47
C ILE A 131 8.86 -7.18 28.32
N GLN A 132 8.86 -7.38 29.64
CA GLN A 132 9.51 -6.49 30.60
C GLN A 132 11.04 -6.46 30.35
N ASN A 133 11.69 -5.31 30.55
CA ASN A 133 13.14 -5.10 30.40
C ASN A 133 13.72 -5.09 28.98
N GLN A 134 13.13 -5.75 27.96
CA GLN A 134 13.76 -5.83 26.62
C GLN A 134 13.03 -5.13 25.47
N ASN A 135 11.89 -4.46 25.71
CA ASN A 135 11.08 -3.79 24.67
C ASN A 135 10.78 -4.70 23.44
N LEU A 136 10.77 -6.02 23.67
CA LEU A 136 10.44 -7.03 22.67
C LEU A 136 8.94 -7.29 22.69
N ARG A 137 8.38 -7.68 21.55
CA ARG A 137 6.95 -7.97 21.42
C ARG A 137 6.75 -9.35 20.81
N PHE A 138 5.80 -10.09 21.34
CA PHE A 138 5.46 -11.43 20.89
C PHE A 138 3.95 -11.55 20.73
N TYR A 139 3.51 -12.45 19.86
CA TYR A 139 2.16 -12.97 19.94
C TYR A 139 2.12 -14.12 20.94
N ILE A 140 1.04 -14.22 21.69
CA ILE A 140 0.77 -15.36 22.55
C ILE A 140 -0.53 -16.02 22.09
N ILE A 141 -0.50 -17.34 22.05
CA ILE A 141 -1.66 -18.19 21.80
C ILE A 141 -2.04 -18.81 23.13
N VAL A 142 -3.29 -18.62 23.53
CA VAL A 142 -3.83 -19.04 24.82
C VAL A 142 -5.18 -19.72 24.61
N ASP A 143 -5.56 -20.61 25.52
CA ASP A 143 -6.86 -21.28 25.47
C ASP A 143 -8.02 -20.28 25.60
N LYS A 144 -9.17 -20.62 25.01
CA LYS A 144 -10.33 -19.70 24.95
C LYS A 144 -10.84 -19.27 26.33
N ASN A 145 -10.68 -20.13 27.33
CA ASN A 145 -11.18 -19.90 28.68
C ASN A 145 -10.39 -18.81 29.41
N ILE A 146 -9.15 -18.55 28.98
CA ILE A 146 -8.30 -17.53 29.60
C ILE A 146 -8.69 -16.16 29.04
N LYS A 147 -9.30 -15.34 29.90
CA LYS A 147 -9.63 -13.95 29.61
C LYS A 147 -8.55 -13.04 30.15
N LEU A 148 -7.92 -12.29 29.25
CA LEU A 148 -6.91 -11.31 29.59
C LEU A 148 -7.29 -9.94 29.04
N GLU A 149 -6.95 -8.90 29.78
CA GLU A 149 -7.25 -7.52 29.42
C GLU A 149 -6.00 -6.73 29.04
N TYR A 150 -6.21 -5.64 28.29
CA TYR A 150 -5.14 -4.73 27.94
C TYR A 150 -4.50 -4.14 29.21
N GLY A 151 -3.18 -4.26 29.30
CA GLY A 151 -2.41 -3.75 30.42
C GLY A 151 -2.23 -4.72 31.59
N ASP A 152 -2.81 -5.92 31.52
CA ASP A 152 -2.49 -7.00 32.45
C ASP A 152 -1.02 -7.40 32.33
N LYS A 153 -0.39 -7.62 33.48
CA LYS A 153 0.96 -8.17 33.60
C LYS A 153 0.85 -9.66 33.85
N ILE A 154 1.44 -10.44 32.95
CA ILE A 154 1.37 -11.89 32.97
C ILE A 154 2.76 -12.51 32.97
N LYS A 155 2.89 -13.62 33.69
CA LYS A 155 4.00 -14.56 33.60
C LYS A 155 3.53 -15.75 32.77
N ILE A 156 4.28 -16.07 31.73
CA ILE A 156 3.90 -17.06 30.72
C ILE A 156 5.00 -18.12 30.67
N VAL A 157 4.59 -19.38 30.70
CA VAL A 157 5.45 -20.53 30.38
C VAL A 157 4.91 -21.15 29.10
N GLY A 158 5.75 -21.33 28.08
CA GLY A 158 5.29 -21.86 26.81
C GLY A 158 6.40 -22.18 25.82
N GLU A 159 6.00 -22.58 24.62
CA GLU A 159 6.90 -22.95 23.52
C GLU A 159 7.01 -21.81 22.52
N TYR A 160 8.23 -21.46 22.12
CA TYR A 160 8.47 -20.44 21.11
C TYR A 160 8.39 -21.04 19.70
N LYS A 161 7.54 -20.46 18.85
CA LYS A 161 7.50 -20.75 17.42
C LYS A 161 8.13 -19.61 16.64
N ARG A 162 9.26 -19.91 15.99
CA ARG A 162 9.96 -19.00 15.06
C ARG A 162 9.03 -18.63 13.88
N PRO A 163 9.02 -17.37 13.41
CA PRO A 163 8.29 -17.00 12.21
C PRO A 163 8.78 -17.75 10.97
N GLU A 164 7.86 -18.33 10.22
CA GLU A 164 8.13 -18.98 8.94
C GLU A 164 8.59 -17.94 7.90
N LYS A 165 9.60 -18.31 7.11
CA LYS A 165 10.03 -17.53 5.94
C LYS A 165 9.15 -17.88 4.74
N GLN A 166 9.31 -17.13 3.67
CA GLN A 166 8.65 -17.40 2.39
C GLN A 166 8.88 -18.84 1.91
N ARG A 167 7.79 -19.60 1.72
CA ARG A 167 7.81 -21.01 1.28
C ARG A 167 7.84 -21.16 -0.24
N ASN A 168 7.08 -20.31 -0.94
CA ASN A 168 6.91 -20.33 -2.38
C ASN A 168 7.53 -19.11 -3.07
N TYR A 169 7.89 -19.23 -4.35
CA TYR A 169 8.35 -18.09 -5.17
C TYR A 169 7.34 -16.94 -5.14
N LYS A 170 7.81 -15.74 -4.78
CA LYS A 170 7.02 -14.52 -4.48
C LYS A 170 5.83 -14.65 -3.50
N GLY A 171 5.68 -15.81 -2.84
CA GLY A 171 4.68 -16.04 -1.80
C GLY A 171 4.87 -15.19 -0.54
N PHE A 172 3.91 -15.30 0.35
CA PHE A 172 3.86 -14.50 1.58
C PHE A 172 5.02 -14.82 2.54
N ASP A 173 5.74 -13.79 2.98
CA ASP A 173 6.80 -13.88 3.99
C ASP A 173 6.29 -13.44 5.36
N TYR A 174 5.93 -14.42 6.19
CA TYR A 174 5.38 -14.16 7.53
C TYR A 174 6.42 -13.53 8.47
N SER A 175 7.71 -13.91 8.34
CA SER A 175 8.80 -13.29 9.10
C SER A 175 8.89 -11.79 8.84
N ASN A 176 8.92 -11.39 7.57
CA ASN A 176 8.95 -9.98 7.20
C ASN A 176 7.66 -9.23 7.60
N TYR A 177 6.50 -9.88 7.52
CA TYR A 177 5.24 -9.33 8.04
C TYR A 177 5.32 -9.06 9.55
N LEU A 178 5.84 -10.00 10.36
CA LEU A 178 5.99 -9.80 11.79
C LEU A 178 7.02 -8.72 12.14
N LYS A 179 8.10 -8.59 11.36
CA LYS A 179 9.05 -7.47 11.47
C LYS A 179 8.37 -6.12 11.26
N GLN A 180 7.42 -5.99 10.33
CA GLN A 180 6.60 -4.78 10.16
C GLN A 180 5.82 -4.42 11.43
N LEU A 181 5.35 -5.41 12.18
CA LEU A 181 4.60 -5.25 13.43
C LEU A 181 5.50 -5.12 14.68
N LYS A 182 6.82 -5.16 14.49
CA LYS A 182 7.85 -5.29 15.52
C LYS A 182 7.65 -6.50 16.44
N VAL A 183 7.16 -7.61 15.89
CA VAL A 183 6.90 -8.86 16.61
C VAL A 183 8.02 -9.86 16.31
N TYR A 184 8.53 -10.53 17.35
CA TYR A 184 9.67 -11.45 17.27
C TYR A 184 9.26 -12.92 17.17
N GLY A 185 7.96 -13.22 17.17
CA GLY A 185 7.44 -14.56 16.97
C GLY A 185 6.21 -14.82 17.81
N THR A 186 5.84 -16.09 17.91
CA THR A 186 4.64 -16.53 18.59
C THR A 186 5.02 -17.48 19.71
N ILE A 187 4.36 -17.37 20.85
CA ILE A 187 4.54 -18.25 22.00
C ILE A 187 3.23 -18.99 22.22
N ARG A 188 3.26 -20.31 22.19
CA ARG A 188 2.13 -21.14 22.58
C ARG A 188 2.19 -21.31 24.08
N ALA A 189 1.28 -20.65 24.81
CA ALA A 189 1.30 -20.67 26.26
C ALA A 189 0.80 -22.03 26.78
N SER A 190 1.54 -22.60 27.70
CA SER A 190 1.16 -23.80 28.46
C SER A 190 0.63 -23.46 29.85
N LYS A 191 1.19 -22.41 30.48
CA LYS A 191 0.72 -21.86 31.75
C LYS A 191 0.79 -20.34 31.72
N ILE A 192 -0.25 -19.69 32.24
CA ILE A 192 -0.35 -18.24 32.35
C ILE A 192 -0.75 -17.89 33.77
N GLU A 193 0.04 -17.02 34.40
CA GLU A 193 -0.25 -16.47 35.71
C GLU A 193 -0.38 -14.95 35.58
N LYS A 194 -1.53 -14.42 35.98
CA LYS A 194 -1.77 -12.98 36.05
C LYS A 194 -1.14 -12.46 37.35
N THR A 195 -0.19 -11.54 37.23
CA THR A 195 0.64 -11.04 38.35
C THR A 195 0.31 -9.62 38.78
N ALA A 196 -0.22 -8.79 37.88
CA ALA A 196 -0.71 -7.45 38.18
C ALA A 196 -1.64 -6.95 37.07
N GLU A 197 -2.38 -5.88 37.36
CA GLU A 197 -3.30 -5.22 36.42
C GLU A 197 -2.81 -3.82 36.06
N LYS A 198 -3.29 -3.30 34.92
CA LYS A 198 -3.19 -1.88 34.53
C LYS A 198 -1.76 -1.32 34.61
N GLN A 199 -0.78 -2.06 34.10
CA GLN A 199 0.65 -1.68 34.12
C GLN A 199 1.08 -0.83 32.90
N THR A 200 0.16 -0.14 32.24
CA THR A 200 0.44 0.68 31.04
C THR A 200 0.22 2.17 31.29
N ASN A 201 0.74 3.05 30.44
CA ASN A 201 0.52 4.49 30.61
C ASN A 201 -0.98 4.84 30.59
N ILE A 202 -1.37 5.80 31.42
CA ILE A 202 -2.77 6.19 31.63
C ILE A 202 -3.49 6.55 30.33
N VAL A 203 -2.80 7.19 29.39
CA VAL A 203 -3.36 7.56 28.07
C VAL A 203 -3.77 6.33 27.27
N PHE A 204 -2.93 5.27 27.26
CA PHE A 204 -3.25 4.02 26.58
C PHE A 204 -4.36 3.25 27.28
N GLN A 205 -4.43 3.31 28.62
CA GLN A 205 -5.53 2.70 29.36
C GLN A 205 -6.86 3.36 29.03
N ILE A 206 -6.91 4.70 29.08
CA ILE A 206 -8.10 5.49 28.76
C ILE A 206 -8.51 5.24 27.31
N SER A 207 -7.57 5.30 26.36
CA SER A 207 -7.89 5.12 24.94
C SER A 207 -8.44 3.72 24.65
N ASN A 208 -7.88 2.67 25.27
CA ASN A 208 -8.39 1.32 25.10
C ASN A 208 -9.72 1.08 25.82
N LYS A 209 -9.92 1.65 27.01
CA LYS A 209 -11.22 1.59 27.69
C LYS A 209 -12.32 2.22 26.83
N ILE A 210 -12.03 3.37 26.21
CA ILE A 210 -12.95 4.03 25.29
C ILE A 210 -13.16 3.19 24.02
N CYS A 211 -12.09 2.68 23.42
CA CYS A 211 -12.17 1.83 22.24
C CYS A 211 -13.04 0.59 22.50
N ASN A 212 -12.82 -0.12 23.61
CA ASN A 212 -13.59 -1.30 23.99
C ASN A 212 -15.04 -0.94 24.32
N LYS A 213 -15.29 0.20 24.98
CA LYS A 213 -16.66 0.70 25.21
C LYS A 213 -17.39 0.93 23.87
N ILE A 214 -16.72 1.52 22.87
CA ILE A 214 -17.30 1.71 21.53
C ILE A 214 -17.60 0.36 20.89
N ILE A 215 -16.64 -0.56 20.88
CA ILE A 215 -16.79 -1.89 20.26
C ILE A 215 -17.96 -2.65 20.88
N ASN A 216 -17.95 -2.82 22.21
CA ASN A 216 -18.97 -3.59 22.92
C ASN A 216 -20.35 -2.96 22.77
N ASN A 217 -20.49 -1.64 22.99
CA ASN A 217 -21.79 -0.98 22.85
C ASN A 217 -22.33 -1.08 21.42
N THR A 218 -21.46 -1.01 20.40
CA THR A 218 -21.86 -1.10 19.00
C THR A 218 -22.34 -2.52 18.66
N GLN A 219 -21.61 -3.54 19.09
CA GLN A 219 -21.98 -4.95 18.93
C GLN A 219 -23.26 -5.34 19.68
N GLU A 220 -23.55 -4.69 20.81
CA GLU A 220 -24.79 -4.96 21.55
C GLU A 220 -26.05 -4.31 20.94
N ILE A 221 -25.90 -3.28 20.09
CA ILE A 221 -27.03 -2.51 19.56
C ILE A 221 -27.28 -2.82 18.08
N LEU A 222 -26.22 -3.10 17.31
CA LEU A 222 -26.27 -3.37 15.88
C LEU A 222 -26.05 -4.87 15.62
N ASP A 223 -26.60 -5.36 14.51
CA ASP A 223 -26.28 -6.68 13.98
C ASP A 223 -24.80 -6.80 13.59
N ASP A 224 -24.29 -8.02 13.55
CA ASP A 224 -22.85 -8.32 13.36
C ASP A 224 -22.28 -7.73 12.06
N GLU A 225 -23.02 -7.79 10.95
CA GLU A 225 -22.58 -7.23 9.67
C GLU A 225 -22.47 -5.70 9.74
N THR A 226 -23.52 -5.02 10.21
CA THR A 226 -23.52 -3.56 10.34
C THR A 226 -22.46 -3.09 11.34
N SER A 227 -22.33 -3.77 12.47
CA SER A 227 -21.37 -3.46 13.53
C SER A 227 -19.93 -3.61 13.06
N SER A 228 -19.58 -4.74 12.43
CA SER A 228 -18.23 -5.01 11.95
C SER A 228 -17.78 -4.00 10.88
N ILE A 229 -18.65 -3.65 9.93
CA ILE A 229 -18.35 -2.66 8.90
C ILE A 229 -18.23 -1.25 9.50
N LEU A 230 -19.11 -0.85 10.41
CA LEU A 230 -19.04 0.46 11.08
C LEU A 230 -17.76 0.62 11.90
N LEU A 231 -17.40 -0.40 12.69
CA LEU A 231 -16.16 -0.41 13.47
C LEU A 231 -14.93 -0.45 12.56
N GLY A 232 -14.99 -1.15 11.43
CA GLY A 232 -13.96 -1.12 10.38
C GLY A 232 -13.79 0.27 9.76
N LEU A 233 -14.91 0.94 9.44
CA LEU A 233 -14.95 2.27 8.84
C LEU A 233 -14.38 3.33 9.79
N ILE A 234 -14.79 3.33 11.06
CA ILE A 234 -14.45 4.43 11.99
C ILE A 234 -13.22 4.14 12.84
N LEU A 235 -13.01 2.90 13.29
CA LEU A 235 -11.87 2.56 14.15
C LEU A 235 -10.76 1.81 13.41
N GLY A 236 -11.01 1.35 12.18
CA GLY A 236 -10.10 0.44 11.48
C GLY A 236 -10.11 -0.95 12.09
N TYR A 237 -11.14 -1.28 12.87
CA TYR A 237 -11.29 -2.56 13.54
C TYR A 237 -11.88 -3.57 12.56
N LYS A 238 -11.01 -4.41 11.99
CA LYS A 238 -11.38 -5.37 10.94
C LYS A 238 -11.75 -6.76 11.45
N ASN A 239 -11.75 -6.96 12.77
CA ASN A 239 -12.12 -8.25 13.32
C ASN A 239 -13.60 -8.50 13.02
N ASN A 240 -13.92 -9.73 12.64
CA ASN A 240 -15.28 -10.20 12.36
C ASN A 240 -15.94 -9.60 11.11
N ILE A 241 -15.22 -8.84 10.26
CA ILE A 241 -15.74 -8.54 8.92
C ILE A 241 -15.59 -9.81 8.09
N ASP A 242 -16.71 -10.33 7.59
CA ASP A 242 -16.74 -11.53 6.76
C ASP A 242 -15.82 -11.44 5.53
N ASP A 243 -15.20 -12.57 5.18
CA ASP A 243 -14.19 -12.63 4.11
C ASP A 243 -14.83 -12.34 2.74
N GLU A 244 -16.09 -12.71 2.53
CA GLU A 244 -16.84 -12.39 1.31
C GLU A 244 -17.05 -10.87 1.20
N VAL A 245 -17.46 -10.21 2.28
CA VAL A 245 -17.61 -8.74 2.31
C VAL A 245 -16.27 -8.06 2.01
N GLN A 246 -15.18 -8.50 2.65
CA GLN A 246 -13.86 -7.93 2.37
C GLN A 246 -13.44 -8.11 0.90
N GLU A 247 -13.75 -9.25 0.30
CA GLU A 247 -13.49 -9.50 -1.11
C GLU A 247 -14.35 -8.63 -2.03
N ASN A 248 -15.64 -8.47 -1.75
CA ASN A 248 -16.55 -7.62 -2.52
C ASN A 248 -16.04 -6.17 -2.54
N PHE A 249 -15.65 -5.63 -1.38
CA PHE A 249 -15.07 -4.29 -1.30
C PHE A 249 -13.71 -4.21 -2.02
N ARG A 250 -12.87 -5.25 -1.96
CA ARG A 250 -11.59 -5.28 -2.67
C ARG A 250 -11.78 -5.29 -4.18
N ASN A 251 -12.67 -6.13 -4.70
CA ASN A 251 -12.94 -6.29 -6.13
C ASN A 251 -13.69 -5.06 -6.69
N ALA A 252 -14.52 -4.40 -5.88
CA ALA A 252 -15.12 -3.11 -6.22
C ALA A 252 -14.12 -1.92 -6.11
N SER A 253 -12.83 -2.13 -5.81
CA SER A 253 -11.84 -1.06 -5.57
C SER A 253 -12.14 -0.13 -4.37
N MET A 254 -12.99 -0.59 -3.45
CA MET A 254 -13.46 0.16 -2.29
C MET A 254 -12.74 -0.22 -0.99
N ALA A 255 -11.80 -1.18 -0.99
CA ALA A 255 -11.12 -1.65 0.23
C ALA A 255 -10.46 -0.54 1.08
N HIS A 256 -10.17 0.62 0.48
CA HIS A 256 -9.63 1.79 1.17
C HIS A 256 -10.64 2.48 2.10
N ILE A 257 -11.94 2.19 2.00
CA ILE A 257 -12.97 2.71 2.90
C ILE A 257 -13.09 1.88 4.19
N LEU A 258 -12.88 0.56 4.10
CA LEU A 258 -12.83 -0.36 5.26
C LEU A 258 -11.56 -0.18 6.11
N ALA A 259 -10.70 0.76 5.73
CA ALA A 259 -9.59 1.23 6.53
C ALA A 259 -9.74 2.73 6.74
N VAL A 260 -9.57 3.19 7.97
CA VAL A 260 -9.58 4.63 8.27
C VAL A 260 -8.54 5.34 7.40
N SER A 261 -9.00 6.26 6.57
CA SER A 261 -8.23 6.94 5.53
C SER A 261 -8.04 8.44 5.82
N GLY A 262 -7.31 9.15 4.94
CA GLY A 262 -7.15 10.61 5.06
C GLY A 262 -8.45 11.40 4.99
N MET A 263 -9.48 10.84 4.33
CA MET A 263 -10.82 11.41 4.29
C MET A 263 -11.47 11.41 5.68
N HIS A 264 -11.30 10.34 6.46
CA HIS A 264 -11.83 10.25 7.83
C HIS A 264 -11.20 11.32 8.72
N ILE A 265 -9.87 11.48 8.63
CA ILE A 265 -9.14 12.55 9.34
C ILE A 265 -9.64 13.94 8.92
N ALA A 266 -9.91 14.16 7.63
CA ALA A 266 -10.47 15.43 7.16
C ALA A 266 -11.87 15.70 7.74
N TYR A 267 -12.73 14.68 7.88
CA TYR A 267 -14.05 14.82 8.49
C TYR A 267 -13.99 15.06 10.01
N VAL A 268 -13.05 14.42 10.72
CA VAL A 268 -12.82 14.73 12.14
C VAL A 268 -12.45 16.21 12.31
N VAL A 269 -11.52 16.71 11.49
CA VAL A 269 -11.13 18.13 11.51
C VAL A 269 -12.30 19.03 11.11
N LEU A 270 -13.11 18.65 10.12
CA LEU A 270 -14.29 19.39 9.70
C LEU A 270 -15.29 19.53 10.85
N GLY A 271 -15.61 18.43 11.54
CA GLY A 271 -16.55 18.42 12.66
C GLY A 271 -16.12 19.35 13.79
N VAL A 272 -14.85 19.27 14.21
CA VAL A 272 -14.29 20.17 15.23
C VAL A 272 -14.39 21.64 14.79
N ASN A 273 -14.08 21.92 13.51
CA ASN A 273 -14.19 23.28 12.98
C ASN A 273 -15.62 23.80 12.93
N ILE A 274 -16.61 22.98 12.56
CA ILE A 274 -18.01 23.44 12.49
C ILE A 274 -18.53 23.74 13.89
N LEU A 275 -18.27 22.85 14.86
CA LEU A 275 -18.81 22.94 16.21
C LEU A 275 -18.17 24.07 17.02
N LEU A 276 -16.84 24.23 16.93
CA LEU A 276 -16.10 25.04 17.92
C LEU A 276 -15.48 26.31 17.36
N ARG A 277 -15.43 26.50 16.03
CA ARG A 277 -14.77 27.67 15.43
C ARG A 277 -15.43 28.98 15.78
N LYS A 278 -16.77 29.02 15.86
CA LYS A 278 -17.50 30.24 16.25
C LYS A 278 -17.21 30.63 17.70
N MET A 279 -17.08 29.65 18.59
CA MET A 279 -16.87 29.86 20.03
C MET A 279 -15.40 30.16 20.38
N LEU A 280 -14.44 29.41 19.82
CA LEU A 280 -13.03 29.46 20.23
C LEU A 280 -12.14 30.30 19.30
N GLY A 281 -12.64 30.69 18.13
CA GLY A 281 -11.86 31.34 17.08
C GLY A 281 -10.90 30.39 16.34
N LYS A 282 -10.27 30.87 15.26
CA LYS A 282 -9.52 30.03 14.30
C LYS A 282 -8.33 29.29 14.93
N ARG A 283 -7.44 30.01 15.64
CA ARG A 283 -6.18 29.43 16.18
C ARG A 283 -6.45 28.34 17.23
N LYS A 284 -7.29 28.63 18.24
CA LYS A 284 -7.62 27.67 19.30
C LYS A 284 -8.31 26.42 18.73
N THR A 285 -9.17 26.58 17.72
CA THR A 285 -9.81 25.45 17.02
C THR A 285 -8.80 24.55 16.31
N TYR A 286 -7.75 25.12 15.69
CA TYR A 286 -6.68 24.30 15.08
C TYR A 286 -5.87 23.53 16.13
N ILE A 287 -5.56 24.15 17.26
CA ILE A 287 -4.86 23.47 18.37
C ILE A 287 -5.71 22.33 18.90
N LEU A 288 -7.00 22.57 19.15
CA LEU A 288 -7.91 21.54 19.63
C LEU A 288 -8.10 20.42 18.60
N SER A 289 -8.18 20.77 17.31
CA SER A 289 -8.23 19.77 16.23
C SER A 289 -6.99 18.86 16.25
N ILE A 290 -5.78 19.40 16.50
CA ILE A 290 -4.56 18.61 16.66
C ILE A 290 -4.69 17.65 17.86
N CYS A 291 -5.17 18.14 19.01
CA CYS A 291 -5.37 17.29 20.19
C CYS A 291 -6.37 16.16 19.91
N VAL A 292 -7.51 16.45 19.25
CA VAL A 292 -8.51 15.45 18.86
C VAL A 292 -7.92 14.42 17.88
N LEU A 293 -7.12 14.86 16.90
CA LEU A 293 -6.46 13.94 15.97
C LEU A 293 -5.46 13.02 16.69
N ILE A 294 -4.65 13.56 17.60
CA ILE A 294 -3.71 12.76 18.38
C ILE A 294 -4.46 11.74 19.23
N PHE A 295 -5.54 12.16 19.90
CA PHE A 295 -6.38 11.26 20.69
C PHE A 295 -7.04 10.18 19.84
N TYR A 296 -7.51 10.51 18.64
CA TYR A 296 -8.05 9.56 17.68
C TYR A 296 -7.01 8.53 17.20
N MET A 297 -5.74 8.93 17.05
CA MET A 297 -4.65 7.97 16.79
C MET A 297 -4.45 6.98 17.95
N PHE A 298 -4.62 7.42 19.21
CA PHE A 298 -4.55 6.52 20.37
C PHE A 298 -5.74 5.54 20.40
N ILE A 299 -6.96 6.00 20.14
CA ILE A 299 -8.16 5.14 20.10
C ILE A 299 -8.02 4.07 19.01
N THR A 300 -7.49 4.42 17.85
CA THR A 300 -7.26 3.49 16.72
C THR A 300 -5.98 2.68 16.86
N ASN A 301 -5.34 2.70 18.04
CA ASN A 301 -4.08 2.01 18.36
C ASN A 301 -2.98 2.24 17.29
N PHE A 302 -2.86 3.47 16.80
CA PHE A 302 -1.89 3.89 15.79
C PHE A 302 -1.93 3.04 14.51
N ALA A 303 -3.13 2.68 14.04
CA ALA A 303 -3.31 2.01 12.76
C ALA A 303 -2.52 2.73 11.62
N PRO A 304 -1.80 2.00 10.73
CA PRO A 304 -0.85 2.62 9.80
C PRO A 304 -1.44 3.67 8.84
N SER A 305 -2.71 3.54 8.45
CA SER A 305 -3.38 4.54 7.61
C SER A 305 -3.76 5.80 8.39
N VAL A 306 -4.20 5.64 9.65
CA VAL A 306 -4.56 6.74 10.57
C VAL A 306 -3.34 7.56 10.93
N THR A 307 -2.22 6.90 11.27
CA THR A 307 -0.99 7.59 11.67
C THR A 307 -0.42 8.46 10.55
N ARG A 308 -0.42 7.96 9.32
CA ARG A 308 0.00 8.73 8.14
C ARG A 308 -0.83 9.99 7.95
N ALA A 309 -2.15 9.81 7.88
CA ALA A 309 -3.07 10.90 7.67
C ALA A 309 -3.10 11.87 8.87
N GLY A 310 -2.95 11.36 10.09
CA GLY A 310 -2.84 12.13 11.33
C GLY A 310 -1.58 13.00 11.36
N ILE A 311 -0.41 12.47 11.00
CA ILE A 311 0.82 13.26 10.89
C ILE A 311 0.70 14.34 9.81
N MET A 312 0.17 14.01 8.63
CA MET A 312 -0.03 15.02 7.58
C MET A 312 -1.08 16.08 7.97
N GLY A 313 -2.16 15.66 8.63
CA GLY A 313 -3.22 16.53 9.12
C GLY A 313 -2.75 17.49 10.21
N THR A 314 -1.96 16.97 11.16
CA THR A 314 -1.35 17.79 12.21
C THR A 314 -0.35 18.80 11.64
N LEU A 315 0.52 18.40 10.70
CA LEU A 315 1.42 19.34 10.01
C LEU A 315 0.65 20.42 9.22
N MET A 316 -0.44 20.03 8.55
CA MET A 316 -1.30 20.98 7.85
C MET A 316 -1.93 21.99 8.82
N LEU A 317 -2.49 21.52 9.95
CA LEU A 317 -3.07 22.40 10.96
C LEU A 317 -2.02 23.29 11.63
N PHE A 318 -0.86 22.72 11.95
CA PHE A 318 0.27 23.45 12.51
C PHE A 318 0.73 24.58 11.58
N SER A 319 0.82 24.32 10.26
CA SER A 319 1.16 25.34 9.28
C SER A 319 0.20 26.54 9.31
N LYS A 320 -1.10 26.29 9.56
CA LYS A 320 -2.11 27.36 9.70
C LYS A 320 -1.94 28.15 10.99
N ILE A 321 -1.49 27.51 12.08
CA ILE A 321 -1.23 28.19 13.37
C ILE A 321 -0.06 29.17 13.23
N ILE A 322 1.00 28.77 12.51
CA ILE A 322 2.21 29.59 12.28
C ILE A 322 2.12 30.47 11.03
N TYR A 323 0.96 30.55 10.38
CA TYR A 323 0.72 31.38 9.18
C TYR A 323 1.63 31.04 7.99
N ARG A 324 2.03 29.77 7.83
CA ARG A 324 2.80 29.29 6.69
C ARG A 324 1.95 28.45 5.74
N LYS A 325 2.27 28.53 4.45
CA LYS A 325 1.67 27.64 3.45
C LYS A 325 2.19 26.21 3.63
N ASN A 326 1.27 25.25 3.72
CA ASN A 326 1.62 23.84 3.76
C ASN A 326 2.20 23.39 2.41
N ASP A 327 3.41 22.81 2.42
CA ASP A 327 3.99 22.16 1.25
C ASP A 327 3.74 20.65 1.33
N ILE A 328 2.84 20.15 0.49
CA ILE A 328 2.37 18.74 0.53
C ILE A 328 3.54 17.77 0.42
N TYR A 329 4.54 18.06 -0.40
CA TYR A 329 5.73 17.21 -0.57
C TYR A 329 6.55 17.11 0.72
N THR A 330 6.72 18.21 1.43
CA THR A 330 7.45 18.24 2.71
C THR A 330 6.65 17.52 3.79
N SER A 331 5.34 17.75 3.88
CA SER A 331 4.48 17.07 4.87
C SER A 331 4.40 15.56 4.64
N MET A 332 4.31 15.13 3.37
CA MET A 332 4.38 13.72 3.00
C MET A 332 5.75 13.11 3.33
N ALA A 333 6.85 13.82 3.01
CA ALA A 333 8.20 13.35 3.31
C ALA A 333 8.45 13.22 4.81
N ILE A 334 8.05 14.20 5.62
CA ILE A 334 8.14 14.14 7.10
C ILE A 334 7.34 12.95 7.62
N SER A 335 6.09 12.79 7.17
CA SER A 335 5.22 11.68 7.58
C SER A 335 5.87 10.32 7.29
N LEU A 336 6.36 10.12 6.06
CA LEU A 336 7.01 8.86 5.67
C LEU A 336 8.33 8.65 6.43
N PHE A 337 9.09 9.71 6.67
CA PHE A 337 10.35 9.66 7.42
C PHE A 337 10.14 9.25 8.87
N CYS A 338 9.16 9.85 9.57
CA CYS A 338 8.80 9.45 10.94
C CYS A 338 8.41 7.96 11.02
N ILE A 339 7.67 7.46 10.03
CA ILE A 339 7.20 6.08 9.99
C ILE A 339 8.34 5.09 9.73
N LEU A 340 9.24 5.40 8.79
CA LEU A 340 10.36 4.52 8.46
C LEU A 340 11.50 4.59 9.49
N ILE A 341 11.65 5.70 10.22
CA ILE A 341 12.50 5.77 11.41
C ILE A 341 11.93 4.88 12.51
N TYR A 342 10.60 4.92 12.72
CA TYR A 342 9.97 4.02 13.67
C TYR A 342 10.21 2.56 13.29
N ASN A 343 9.97 2.17 12.03
CA ASN A 343 10.23 0.82 11.57
C ASN A 343 10.53 0.79 10.05
N PRO A 344 11.77 0.49 9.62
CA PRO A 344 12.12 0.47 8.20
C PRO A 344 11.41 -0.65 7.43
N PHE A 345 11.04 -1.76 8.09
CA PHE A 345 10.33 -2.86 7.45
C PHE A 345 8.93 -2.46 6.94
N LEU A 346 8.35 -1.35 7.44
CA LEU A 346 7.06 -0.84 6.96
C LEU A 346 7.09 -0.42 5.48
N LEU A 347 8.26 -0.26 4.87
CA LEU A 347 8.38 -0.05 3.42
C LEU A 347 7.79 -1.21 2.60
N LEU A 348 7.81 -2.43 3.14
CA LEU A 348 7.22 -3.62 2.52
C LEU A 348 5.69 -3.69 2.70
N ASN A 349 5.10 -2.83 3.52
CA ASN A 349 3.67 -2.87 3.78
C ASN A 349 2.88 -2.36 2.57
N ALA A 350 2.04 -3.22 1.97
CA ALA A 350 1.22 -2.85 0.81
C ALA A 350 0.30 -1.64 1.10
N GLY A 351 -0.30 -1.57 2.29
CA GLY A 351 -1.11 -0.41 2.70
C GLY A 351 -0.30 0.89 2.74
N LEU A 352 0.98 0.82 3.16
CA LEU A 352 1.89 1.96 3.11
C LEU A 352 2.11 2.41 1.67
N GLN A 353 2.52 1.48 0.80
CA GLN A 353 2.82 1.72 -0.61
C GLN A 353 1.62 2.30 -1.36
N LEU A 354 0.43 1.71 -1.19
CA LEU A 354 -0.79 2.13 -1.87
C LEU A 354 -1.22 3.55 -1.48
N SER A 355 -1.19 3.92 -0.19
CA SER A 355 -1.64 5.27 0.19
C SER A 355 -0.63 6.37 -0.12
N TYR A 356 0.68 6.16 0.02
CA TYR A 356 1.66 7.15 -0.46
C TYR A 356 1.69 7.19 -1.99
N GLY A 357 1.59 6.03 -2.65
CA GLY A 357 1.50 5.94 -4.10
C GLY A 357 0.29 6.68 -4.66
N GLY A 358 -0.88 6.57 -4.02
CA GLY A 358 -2.07 7.33 -4.39
C GLY A 358 -1.86 8.85 -4.26
N VAL A 359 -1.28 9.32 -3.15
CA VAL A 359 -0.97 10.75 -2.96
C VAL A 359 0.03 11.24 -4.02
N ILE A 360 1.06 10.45 -4.32
CA ILE A 360 2.03 10.77 -5.39
C ILE A 360 1.31 10.84 -6.74
N GLY A 361 0.47 9.87 -7.07
CA GLY A 361 -0.34 9.87 -8.28
C GLY A 361 -1.17 11.15 -8.43
N ILE A 362 -1.90 11.54 -7.39
CA ILE A 362 -2.68 12.79 -7.36
C ILE A 362 -1.78 14.01 -7.62
N ILE A 363 -0.65 14.11 -6.93
CA ILE A 363 0.27 15.25 -7.06
C ILE A 363 0.87 15.36 -8.47
N PHE A 364 1.20 14.23 -9.10
CA PHE A 364 1.87 14.22 -10.40
C PHE A 364 0.92 14.33 -11.60
N PHE A 365 -0.29 13.76 -11.50
CA PHE A 365 -1.17 13.56 -12.67
C PHE A 365 -2.45 14.40 -12.64
N ASN A 366 -2.99 14.73 -11.47
CA ASN A 366 -4.33 15.31 -11.36
C ASN A 366 -4.49 16.63 -12.13
N LYS A 367 -3.53 17.56 -11.98
CA LYS A 367 -3.59 18.87 -12.64
C LYS A 367 -3.62 18.74 -14.17
N GLN A 368 -2.83 17.82 -14.72
CA GLN A 368 -2.72 17.60 -16.16
C GLN A 368 -3.97 16.90 -16.69
N LEU A 369 -4.52 15.94 -15.96
CA LEU A 369 -5.76 15.25 -16.35
C LEU A 369 -6.96 16.23 -16.36
N ILE A 370 -7.09 17.10 -15.36
CA ILE A 370 -8.09 18.18 -15.38
C ILE A 370 -7.93 19.08 -16.61
N GLN A 371 -6.69 19.44 -16.98
CA GLN A 371 -6.44 20.24 -18.19
C GLN A 371 -6.81 19.49 -19.47
N ILE A 372 -6.57 18.17 -19.53
CA ILE A 372 -6.99 17.32 -20.64
C ILE A 372 -8.52 17.36 -20.77
N PHE A 373 -9.25 17.13 -19.67
CA PHE A 373 -10.71 17.12 -19.66
C PHE A 373 -11.32 18.47 -20.07
N LYS A 374 -10.79 19.58 -19.53
CA LYS A 374 -11.25 20.92 -19.91
C LYS A 374 -11.04 21.25 -21.39
N ASN A 375 -10.04 20.65 -22.03
CA ASN A 375 -9.72 20.85 -23.44
C ASN A 375 -10.52 19.93 -24.39
N ILE A 376 -11.35 19.02 -23.88
CA ILE A 376 -12.23 18.20 -24.71
C ILE A 376 -13.28 19.11 -25.36
N LYS A 377 -13.18 19.28 -26.68
CA LYS A 377 -14.08 20.14 -27.46
C LYS A 377 -15.46 19.48 -27.59
N ILE A 378 -16.46 20.01 -26.88
CA ILE A 378 -17.86 19.63 -27.10
C ILE A 378 -18.36 20.27 -28.39
N LYS A 379 -18.65 19.45 -29.40
CA LYS A 379 -19.09 19.91 -30.73
C LYS A 379 -20.53 20.46 -30.76
N ASN A 380 -21.40 20.02 -29.84
CA ASN A 380 -22.81 20.43 -29.84
C ASN A 380 -22.99 21.85 -29.29
N LYS A 381 -23.47 22.78 -30.14
CA LYS A 381 -23.67 24.21 -29.82
C LYS A 381 -24.75 24.41 -28.73
N ILE A 382 -25.86 23.65 -28.77
CA ILE A 382 -26.95 23.76 -27.78
C ILE A 382 -26.43 23.40 -26.39
N TYR A 383 -25.70 22.28 -26.31
CA TYR A 383 -25.07 21.86 -25.07
C TYR A 383 -24.07 22.90 -24.57
N LYS A 384 -23.22 23.44 -25.45
CA LYS A 384 -22.16 24.38 -25.09
C LYS A 384 -22.69 25.73 -24.55
N TYR A 385 -23.76 26.27 -25.13
CA TYR A 385 -24.22 27.64 -24.81
C TYR A 385 -25.44 27.69 -23.88
N LYS A 386 -26.33 26.69 -23.90
CA LYS A 386 -27.53 26.68 -23.02
C LYS A 386 -27.37 25.77 -21.79
N ILE A 387 -26.90 24.54 -21.98
CA ILE A 387 -26.92 23.50 -20.92
C ILE A 387 -25.66 23.57 -20.04
N ARG A 388 -24.49 23.71 -20.67
CA ARG A 388 -23.20 23.69 -19.99
C ARG A 388 -23.08 24.74 -18.88
N PRO A 389 -23.47 26.02 -19.03
CA PRO A 389 -23.34 27.02 -17.95
C PRO A 389 -24.09 26.62 -16.68
N ILE A 390 -25.25 25.99 -16.83
CA ILE A 390 -26.13 25.57 -15.73
C ILE A 390 -25.52 24.39 -14.97
N ILE A 391 -24.93 23.43 -15.69
CA ILE A 391 -24.40 22.17 -15.11
C ILE A 391 -22.88 22.23 -14.89
N GLN A 392 -22.20 23.31 -15.29
CA GLN A 392 -20.73 23.41 -15.31
C GLN A 392 -20.10 23.05 -13.97
N LYS A 393 -20.68 23.51 -12.85
CA LYS A 393 -20.19 23.22 -11.50
C LYS A 393 -20.24 21.73 -11.16
N HIS A 394 -21.28 21.02 -11.60
CA HIS A 394 -21.42 19.58 -11.40
C HIS A 394 -20.46 18.80 -12.31
N ILE A 395 -20.33 19.23 -13.57
CA ILE A 395 -19.37 18.66 -14.51
C ILE A 395 -17.94 18.79 -13.97
N GLU A 396 -17.54 19.98 -13.49
CA GLU A 396 -16.21 20.21 -12.92
C GLU A 396 -15.94 19.32 -11.71
N LYS A 397 -16.95 19.09 -10.86
CA LYS A 397 -16.83 18.18 -9.72
C LYS A 397 -16.65 16.72 -10.17
N ILE A 398 -17.38 16.29 -11.19
CA ILE A 398 -17.25 14.94 -11.77
C ILE A 398 -15.88 14.78 -12.44
N GLU A 399 -15.43 15.76 -13.23
CA GLU A 399 -14.11 15.80 -13.83
C GLU A 399 -13.00 15.70 -12.78
N GLU A 400 -13.15 16.37 -11.64
CA GLU A 400 -12.22 16.30 -10.52
C GLU A 400 -12.17 14.90 -9.90
N ILE A 401 -13.33 14.28 -9.63
CA ILE A 401 -13.41 12.92 -9.07
C ILE A 401 -12.78 11.89 -10.03
N ILE A 402 -13.11 11.97 -11.32
CA ILE A 402 -12.54 11.10 -12.35
C ILE A 402 -11.03 11.31 -12.44
N SER A 403 -10.57 12.57 -12.46
CA SER A 403 -9.15 12.91 -12.54
C SER A 403 -8.37 12.37 -11.34
N ILE A 404 -8.88 12.53 -10.12
CA ILE A 404 -8.27 11.97 -8.90
C ILE A 404 -8.21 10.44 -8.99
N SER A 405 -9.30 9.79 -9.37
CA SER A 405 -9.39 8.33 -9.47
C SER A 405 -8.39 7.76 -10.47
N ILE A 406 -8.30 8.35 -11.67
CA ILE A 406 -7.31 7.96 -12.69
C ILE A 406 -5.88 8.25 -12.20
N SER A 407 -5.65 9.40 -11.57
CA SER A 407 -4.33 9.77 -11.05
C SER A 407 -3.80 8.76 -10.06
N VAL A 408 -4.65 8.35 -9.11
CA VAL A 408 -4.32 7.32 -8.12
C VAL A 408 -4.05 6.00 -8.84
N GLN A 409 -4.99 5.55 -9.69
CA GLN A 409 -4.91 4.26 -10.36
C GLN A 409 -3.65 4.12 -11.23
N LEU A 410 -3.30 5.14 -12.02
CA LEU A 410 -2.10 5.15 -12.86
C LEU A 410 -0.81 4.95 -12.05
N PHE A 411 -0.75 5.47 -10.83
CA PHE A 411 0.46 5.29 -10.02
C PHE A 411 0.48 3.93 -9.31
N ILE A 412 -0.65 3.50 -8.74
CA ILE A 412 -0.70 2.29 -7.92
C ILE A 412 -0.87 1.01 -8.72
N LEU A 413 -1.23 1.06 -10.01
CA LEU A 413 -1.53 -0.12 -10.81
C LEU A 413 -0.44 -1.20 -10.77
N PRO A 414 0.86 -0.90 -11.00
CA PRO A 414 1.90 -1.92 -10.89
C PRO A 414 2.04 -2.48 -9.47
N ILE A 415 1.79 -1.66 -8.45
CA ILE A 415 1.86 -2.05 -7.03
C ILE A 415 0.71 -3.00 -6.68
N ILE A 416 -0.50 -2.73 -7.17
CA ILE A 416 -1.67 -3.60 -7.00
C ILE A 416 -1.41 -4.95 -7.69
N ILE A 417 -1.03 -4.93 -8.98
CA ILE A 417 -0.83 -6.17 -9.73
C ILE A 417 0.29 -7.02 -9.10
N SER A 418 1.38 -6.39 -8.63
CA SER A 418 2.49 -7.14 -8.02
C SER A 418 2.18 -7.75 -6.65
N ASN A 419 1.19 -7.22 -5.93
CA ASN A 419 0.83 -7.70 -4.60
C ASN A 419 -0.45 -8.55 -4.58
N LEU A 420 -1.36 -8.34 -5.54
CA LEU A 420 -2.70 -8.93 -5.56
C LEU A 420 -3.03 -9.68 -6.86
N ASN A 421 -2.22 -9.55 -7.91
CA ASN A 421 -2.45 -10.14 -9.23
C ASN A 421 -3.79 -9.79 -9.88
N THR A 422 -4.42 -8.69 -9.47
CA THR A 422 -5.77 -8.32 -9.92
C THR A 422 -5.80 -6.90 -10.47
N LEU A 423 -6.61 -6.70 -11.50
CA LEU A 423 -7.03 -5.41 -12.00
C LEU A 423 -8.54 -5.31 -11.91
N ASN A 424 -9.03 -4.17 -11.41
CA ASN A 424 -10.46 -3.90 -11.25
C ASN A 424 -10.90 -2.84 -12.27
N PRO A 425 -11.54 -3.20 -13.40
CA PRO A 425 -11.90 -2.24 -14.44
C PRO A 425 -12.92 -1.21 -14.00
N TYR A 426 -13.85 -1.59 -13.11
CA TYR A 426 -14.91 -0.71 -12.60
C TYR A 426 -14.45 0.25 -11.49
N PHE A 427 -13.14 0.46 -11.31
CA PHE A 427 -12.62 1.40 -10.31
C PHE A 427 -13.16 2.83 -10.49
N LEU A 428 -13.45 3.27 -11.73
CA LEU A 428 -14.02 4.59 -11.98
C LEU A 428 -15.46 4.69 -11.49
N LEU A 429 -16.29 3.71 -11.86
CA LEU A 429 -17.71 3.68 -11.50
C LEU A 429 -17.88 3.60 -9.98
N SER A 430 -17.18 2.64 -9.36
CA SER A 430 -17.18 2.45 -7.91
C SER A 430 -16.71 3.69 -7.16
N ASN A 431 -15.57 4.28 -7.53
CA ASN A 431 -15.05 5.48 -6.86
C ASN A 431 -15.93 6.72 -7.08
N LEU A 432 -16.60 6.84 -8.24
CA LEU A 432 -17.56 7.93 -8.48
C LEU A 432 -18.72 7.86 -7.49
N ILE A 433 -19.38 6.70 -7.40
CA ILE A 433 -20.51 6.49 -6.47
C ILE A 433 -20.03 6.64 -5.03
N LEU A 434 -18.91 6.00 -4.69
CA LEU A 434 -18.32 6.05 -3.35
C LEU A 434 -18.03 7.49 -2.91
N SER A 435 -17.49 8.33 -3.78
CA SER A 435 -17.16 9.73 -3.45
C SER A 435 -18.39 10.57 -3.05
N ILE A 436 -19.58 10.19 -3.51
CA ILE A 436 -20.84 10.86 -3.18
C ILE A 436 -21.37 10.36 -1.82
N ILE A 437 -21.34 9.05 -1.60
CA ILE A 437 -21.96 8.42 -0.42
C ILE A 437 -21.05 8.35 0.80
N ALA A 438 -19.73 8.21 0.62
CA ALA A 438 -18.79 7.94 1.71
C ALA A 438 -18.76 9.05 2.75
N GLY A 439 -18.81 10.31 2.31
CA GLY A 439 -18.78 11.46 3.20
C GLY A 439 -19.94 11.48 4.21
N PRO A 440 -21.19 11.49 3.73
CA PRO A 440 -22.36 11.37 4.59
C PRO A 440 -22.31 10.16 5.53
N ILE A 441 -21.96 8.97 5.02
CA ILE A 441 -21.92 7.74 5.82
C ILE A 441 -20.88 7.85 6.94
N VAL A 442 -19.66 8.34 6.65
CA VAL A 442 -18.61 8.51 7.65
C VAL A 442 -18.99 9.56 8.69
N ILE A 443 -19.62 10.67 8.29
CA ILE A 443 -20.08 11.70 9.23
C ILE A 443 -21.16 11.13 10.16
N ILE A 444 -22.16 10.43 9.61
CA ILE A 444 -23.21 9.77 10.40
C ILE A 444 -22.60 8.74 11.35
N GLY A 445 -21.62 7.95 10.89
CA GLY A 445 -20.91 6.97 11.71
C GLY A 445 -20.14 7.62 12.88
N PHE A 446 -19.43 8.72 12.64
CA PHE A 446 -18.76 9.47 13.71
C PHE A 446 -19.78 10.04 14.71
N LEU A 447 -20.89 10.63 14.24
CA LEU A 447 -21.95 11.13 15.11
C LEU A 447 -22.57 10.01 15.94
N PHE A 448 -22.85 8.86 15.33
CA PHE A 448 -23.39 7.68 16.03
C PHE A 448 -22.44 7.21 17.13
N ILE A 449 -21.13 7.14 16.88
CA ILE A 449 -20.13 6.78 17.90
C ILE A 449 -19.99 7.85 19.00
N LEU A 450 -20.19 9.13 18.69
CA LEU A 450 -20.24 10.15 19.75
C LEU A 450 -21.48 9.96 20.63
N ILE A 451 -22.65 9.69 20.04
CA ILE A 451 -23.90 9.44 20.78
C ILE A 451 -23.78 8.18 21.63
N ILE A 452 -23.23 7.08 21.09
CA ILE A 452 -23.09 5.80 21.80
C ILE A 452 -22.16 5.89 23.01
N LEU A 453 -21.18 6.81 22.97
CA LEU A 453 -20.28 7.08 24.09
C LEU A 453 -20.97 7.82 25.23
N ILE A 454 -21.89 8.73 24.89
CA ILE A 454 -22.69 9.54 25.82
C ILE A 454 -23.82 8.71 26.42
N ASN A 455 -24.72 8.15 25.58
CA ASN A 455 -25.87 7.38 26.02
C ASN A 455 -26.28 6.31 24.99
N LYS A 456 -26.23 5.04 25.42
CA LYS A 456 -26.62 3.87 24.63
C LYS A 456 -28.07 3.92 24.14
N ASN A 457 -29.00 4.39 24.98
CA ASN A 457 -30.43 4.40 24.67
C ASN A 457 -30.78 5.43 23.59
N ILE A 458 -30.11 6.59 23.59
CA ILE A 458 -30.26 7.57 22.52
C ILE A 458 -29.70 7.02 21.21
N ALA A 459 -28.55 6.34 21.25
CA ALA A 459 -27.97 5.70 20.07
C ALA A 459 -28.91 4.67 19.44
N LYS A 460 -29.68 3.92 20.24
CA LYS A 460 -30.69 2.96 19.74
C LYS A 460 -31.70 3.60 18.77
N MET A 461 -32.10 4.85 19.00
CA MET A 461 -33.05 5.56 18.13
C MET A 461 -32.49 5.81 16.72
N PHE A 462 -31.17 5.89 16.58
CA PHE A 462 -30.49 6.16 15.30
C PHE A 462 -29.98 4.89 14.59
N THR A 463 -30.30 3.70 15.12
CA THR A 463 -29.84 2.41 14.55
C THR A 463 -30.33 2.18 13.13
N ASN A 464 -31.58 2.53 12.82
CA ASN A 464 -32.12 2.37 11.47
C ASN A 464 -31.38 3.27 10.46
N VAL A 465 -31.00 4.48 10.87
CA VAL A 465 -30.23 5.41 10.01
C VAL A 465 -28.87 4.83 9.68
N ILE A 466 -28.15 4.29 10.67
CA ILE A 466 -26.83 3.71 10.43
C ILE A 466 -26.93 2.40 9.64
N LYS A 467 -27.95 1.57 9.89
CA LYS A 467 -28.22 0.35 9.12
C LYS A 467 -28.46 0.66 7.64
N ILE A 468 -29.28 1.66 7.33
CA ILE A 468 -29.50 2.11 5.94
C ILE A 468 -28.18 2.59 5.32
N ALA A 469 -27.42 3.41 6.03
CA ALA A 469 -26.14 3.93 5.56
C ALA A 469 -25.13 2.81 5.21
N ILE A 470 -25.01 1.80 6.07
CA ILE A 470 -24.12 0.65 5.83
C ILE A 470 -24.66 -0.27 4.73
N LYS A 471 -25.99 -0.51 4.67
CA LYS A 471 -26.61 -1.28 3.58
C LYS A 471 -26.39 -0.64 2.21
N ILE A 472 -26.45 0.70 2.11
CA ILE A 472 -26.10 1.42 0.87
C ILE A 472 -24.64 1.14 0.49
N LEU A 473 -23.73 1.16 1.47
CA LEU A 473 -22.32 0.90 1.21
C LEU A 473 -22.08 -0.55 0.73
N ILE A 474 -22.72 -1.54 1.36
CA ILE A 474 -22.67 -2.94 0.94
C ILE A 474 -23.26 -3.11 -0.46
N TYR A 475 -24.40 -2.46 -0.74
CA TYR A 475 -25.04 -2.51 -2.04
C TYR A 475 -24.12 -2.00 -3.16
N VAL A 476 -23.40 -0.90 -2.93
CA VAL A 476 -22.41 -0.40 -3.90
C VAL A 476 -21.24 -1.38 -4.08
N SER A 477 -20.85 -2.11 -3.04
CA SER A 477 -19.82 -3.15 -3.16
C SER A 477 -20.22 -4.31 -4.08
N ASN A 478 -21.52 -4.51 -4.36
CA ASN A 478 -22.00 -5.51 -5.32
C ASN A 478 -21.62 -5.21 -6.78
N ILE A 479 -21.01 -4.05 -7.08
CA ILE A 479 -20.31 -3.83 -8.37
C ILE A 479 -19.26 -4.93 -8.63
N SER A 480 -18.73 -5.53 -7.56
CA SER A 480 -17.86 -6.71 -7.64
C SER A 480 -18.51 -7.95 -8.27
N LYS A 481 -19.84 -8.03 -8.35
CA LYS A 481 -20.58 -9.14 -8.96
C LYS A 481 -20.82 -8.95 -10.47
N ILE A 482 -20.50 -7.78 -11.02
CA ILE A 482 -20.59 -7.51 -12.45
C ILE A 482 -19.49 -8.34 -13.17
N PRO A 483 -19.78 -8.95 -14.34
CA PRO A 483 -18.78 -9.68 -15.13
C PRO A 483 -17.53 -8.83 -15.37
N PHE A 484 -16.35 -9.45 -15.32
CA PHE A 484 -15.05 -8.76 -15.45
C PHE A 484 -14.74 -7.72 -14.36
N SER A 485 -15.41 -7.74 -13.21
CA SER A 485 -15.07 -6.84 -12.10
C SER A 485 -13.66 -7.04 -11.56
N LYS A 486 -13.14 -8.24 -11.72
CA LYS A 486 -11.80 -8.69 -11.30
C LYS A 486 -11.16 -9.43 -12.46
N ILE A 487 -10.04 -8.91 -12.94
CA ILE A 487 -9.23 -9.54 -13.99
C ILE A 487 -7.91 -9.96 -13.38
N TYR A 488 -7.55 -11.24 -13.52
CA TYR A 488 -6.24 -11.73 -13.07
C TYR A 488 -5.16 -11.37 -14.08
N ILE A 489 -4.06 -10.81 -13.59
CA ILE A 489 -2.92 -10.40 -14.40
C ILE A 489 -1.66 -11.04 -13.80
N PRO A 490 -0.82 -11.70 -14.63
CA PRO A 490 0.47 -12.19 -14.19
C PRO A 490 1.34 -11.08 -13.59
N THR A 491 2.15 -11.42 -12.59
CA THR A 491 2.98 -10.44 -11.89
C THR A 491 3.99 -9.83 -12.86
N PRO A 492 3.99 -8.50 -13.03
CA PRO A 492 4.95 -7.86 -13.91
C PRO A 492 6.37 -8.03 -13.36
N ASN A 493 7.33 -8.25 -14.25
CA ASN A 493 8.73 -8.25 -13.85
C ASN A 493 9.20 -6.82 -13.55
N LEU A 494 10.34 -6.69 -12.84
CA LEU A 494 10.88 -5.39 -12.45
C LEU A 494 11.10 -4.47 -13.66
N PHE A 495 11.53 -5.02 -14.79
CA PHE A 495 11.74 -4.26 -16.03
C PHE A 495 10.43 -3.67 -16.57
N GLN A 496 9.34 -4.43 -16.60
CA GLN A 496 8.02 -3.98 -17.02
C GLN A 496 7.49 -2.87 -16.10
N ILE A 497 7.69 -3.00 -14.79
CA ILE A 497 7.30 -1.95 -13.82
C ILE A 497 8.08 -0.66 -14.08
N VAL A 498 9.41 -0.77 -14.25
CA VAL A 498 10.27 0.39 -14.55
C VAL A 498 9.88 1.02 -15.89
N LEU A 499 9.69 0.22 -16.92
CA LEU A 499 9.27 0.67 -18.25
C LEU A 499 7.92 1.40 -18.19
N TYR A 500 6.94 0.86 -17.45
CA TYR A 500 5.64 1.47 -17.24
C TYR A 500 5.76 2.88 -16.63
N TYR A 501 6.52 3.03 -15.54
CA TYR A 501 6.72 4.34 -14.91
C TYR A 501 7.49 5.32 -15.82
N ILE A 502 8.45 4.84 -16.62
CA ILE A 502 9.14 5.65 -17.63
C ILE A 502 8.15 6.10 -18.72
N MET A 503 7.31 5.21 -19.23
CA MET A 503 6.32 5.53 -20.26
C MET A 503 5.30 6.57 -19.77
N ILE A 504 4.75 6.40 -18.57
CA ILE A 504 3.83 7.38 -18.00
C ILE A 504 4.54 8.71 -17.73
N GLY A 505 5.72 8.67 -17.10
CA GLY A 505 6.50 9.88 -16.81
C GLY A 505 6.83 10.67 -18.07
N THR A 506 7.24 9.98 -19.15
CA THR A 506 7.53 10.60 -20.44
C THR A 506 6.27 11.14 -21.11
N MET A 507 5.15 10.40 -21.09
CA MET A 507 3.86 10.86 -21.63
C MET A 507 3.42 12.19 -20.99
N PHE A 508 3.44 12.27 -19.65
CA PHE A 508 3.05 13.50 -18.95
C PHE A 508 4.05 14.64 -19.12
N PHE A 509 5.35 14.33 -19.22
CA PHE A 509 6.36 15.33 -19.49
C PHE A 509 6.21 15.93 -20.90
N VAL A 510 5.95 15.09 -21.90
CA VAL A 510 5.64 15.52 -23.27
C VAL A 510 4.36 16.37 -23.29
N TYR A 511 3.29 15.93 -22.62
CA TYR A 511 2.07 16.71 -22.49
C TYR A 511 2.36 18.11 -21.91
N LYS A 512 3.14 18.19 -20.83
CA LYS A 512 3.52 19.47 -20.22
C LYS A 512 4.30 20.37 -21.18
N ILE A 513 5.13 19.82 -22.06
CA ILE A 513 5.88 20.61 -23.06
C ILE A 513 4.95 21.22 -24.12
N TYR A 514 3.92 20.50 -24.55
CA TYR A 514 3.03 20.98 -25.61
C TYR A 514 1.91 21.89 -25.10
N PHE A 515 1.47 21.72 -23.86
CA PHE A 515 0.28 22.40 -23.32
C PHE A 515 0.57 23.43 -22.20
N SER A 516 1.82 23.60 -21.76
CA SER A 516 2.17 24.64 -20.79
C SER A 516 2.22 26.03 -21.45
N LYS A 517 1.57 27.02 -20.81
CA LYS A 517 1.57 28.42 -21.27
C LYS A 517 2.96 29.06 -21.29
N THR A 518 3.81 28.71 -20.32
CA THR A 518 5.20 29.15 -20.25
C THR A 518 6.12 27.93 -20.26
N LEU A 519 7.15 27.99 -21.11
CA LEU A 519 8.13 26.92 -21.26
C LEU A 519 9.50 27.42 -20.83
N THR A 520 10.19 26.60 -20.05
CA THR A 520 11.62 26.80 -19.77
C THR A 520 12.44 26.58 -21.05
N ILE A 521 13.63 27.20 -21.14
CA ILE A 521 14.55 27.03 -22.27
C ILE A 521 14.81 25.54 -22.57
N THR A 522 14.94 24.73 -21.53
CA THR A 522 15.08 23.27 -21.64
C THR A 522 13.87 22.60 -22.29
N GLN A 523 12.65 23.00 -21.92
CA GLN A 523 11.42 22.44 -22.51
C GLN A 523 11.26 22.82 -23.98
N ILE A 524 11.64 24.05 -24.36
CA ILE A 524 11.63 24.49 -25.77
C ILE A 524 12.60 23.64 -26.61
N ARG A 525 13.81 23.38 -26.09
CA ARG A 525 14.79 22.54 -26.79
C ARG A 525 14.32 21.11 -26.97
N ILE A 526 13.70 20.53 -25.94
CA ILE A 526 13.12 19.18 -26.04
C ILE A 526 11.96 19.18 -27.04
N ARG A 527 11.12 20.21 -27.07
CA ARG A 527 10.05 20.35 -28.07
C ARG A 527 10.60 20.34 -29.50
N ASN A 528 11.67 21.07 -29.75
CA ASN A 528 12.32 21.13 -31.07
C ASN A 528 12.96 19.77 -31.42
N LEU A 529 13.57 19.09 -30.45
CA LEU A 529 14.08 17.73 -30.64
C LEU A 529 12.96 16.75 -31.00
N ILE A 530 11.81 16.80 -30.32
CA ILE A 530 10.64 15.97 -30.65
C ILE A 530 10.14 16.28 -32.07
N ALA A 531 10.14 17.54 -32.49
CA ALA A 531 9.76 17.93 -33.85
C ALA A 531 10.73 17.36 -34.90
N LEU A 532 12.04 17.45 -34.65
CA LEU A 532 13.08 16.87 -35.53
C LEU A 532 12.93 15.35 -35.62
N ILE A 533 12.74 14.66 -34.48
CA ILE A 533 12.49 13.22 -34.45
C ILE A 533 11.22 12.89 -35.25
N LYS A 534 10.13 13.66 -35.11
CA LYS A 534 8.90 13.44 -35.90
C LYS A 534 9.14 13.57 -37.41
N ILE A 535 9.97 14.53 -37.84
CA ILE A 535 10.33 14.70 -39.25
C ILE A 535 11.11 13.48 -39.74
N GLU A 536 12.10 13.03 -38.97
CA GLU A 536 12.93 11.88 -39.33
C GLU A 536 12.13 10.56 -39.35
N LEU A 537 11.23 10.37 -38.38
CA LEU A 537 10.30 9.24 -38.34
C LEU A 537 9.34 9.23 -39.54
N ARG A 538 8.89 10.41 -40.00
CA ARG A 538 8.03 10.52 -41.20
C ARG A 538 8.79 10.15 -42.46
N LYS A 539 10.03 10.66 -42.63
CA LYS A 539 10.91 10.30 -43.74
C LYS A 539 11.16 8.79 -43.81
N ASN A 540 11.42 8.16 -42.66
CA ASN A 540 11.74 6.75 -42.57
C ASN A 540 10.56 5.82 -42.26
N ARG A 541 9.30 6.29 -42.43
CA ARG A 541 8.10 5.56 -41.97
C ARG A 541 8.00 4.14 -42.52
N LYS A 542 8.34 3.92 -43.80
CA LYS A 542 8.34 2.59 -44.43
C LYS A 542 9.39 1.66 -43.79
N LYS A 543 10.61 2.17 -43.56
CA LYS A 543 11.71 1.42 -42.92
C LYS A 543 11.37 1.07 -41.46
N ILE A 544 10.79 2.00 -40.72
CA ILE A 544 10.35 1.78 -39.33
C ILE A 544 9.24 0.73 -39.27
N LYS A 545 8.24 0.78 -40.16
CA LYS A 545 7.21 -0.27 -40.24
C LYS A 545 7.82 -1.64 -40.51
N LYS A 546 8.81 -1.73 -41.42
CA LYS A 546 9.54 -2.98 -41.67
C LYS A 546 10.30 -3.47 -40.44
N ILE A 547 10.98 -2.58 -39.71
CA ILE A 547 11.67 -2.93 -38.46
C ILE A 547 10.68 -3.42 -37.42
N ILE A 548 9.57 -2.71 -37.20
CA ILE A 548 8.52 -3.10 -36.25
C ILE A 548 7.97 -4.48 -36.63
N PHE A 549 7.64 -4.70 -37.90
CA PHE A 549 7.17 -5.99 -38.41
C PHE A 549 8.21 -7.09 -38.20
N ALA A 550 9.48 -6.85 -38.53
CA ALA A 550 10.57 -7.80 -38.30
C ALA A 550 10.76 -8.11 -36.82
N THR A 551 10.69 -7.12 -35.93
CA THR A 551 10.74 -7.37 -34.47
C THR A 551 9.55 -8.18 -33.99
N ILE A 552 8.33 -7.90 -34.47
CA ILE A 552 7.14 -8.69 -34.14
C ILE A 552 7.34 -10.13 -34.59
N LEU A 553 7.78 -10.34 -35.83
CA LEU A 553 8.06 -11.66 -36.40
C LEU A 553 9.12 -12.41 -35.59
N VAL A 554 10.23 -11.76 -35.23
CA VAL A 554 11.28 -12.35 -34.38
C VAL A 554 10.74 -12.73 -33.01
N THR A 555 9.91 -11.89 -32.36
CA THR A 555 9.27 -12.27 -31.09
C THR A 555 8.31 -13.45 -31.23
N ILE A 556 7.58 -13.55 -32.34
CA ILE A 556 6.72 -14.71 -32.62
C ILE A 556 7.59 -15.97 -32.76
N ILE A 557 8.67 -15.90 -33.55
CA ILE A 557 9.60 -17.03 -33.76
C ILE A 557 10.23 -17.46 -32.44
N ILE A 558 10.72 -16.53 -31.61
CA ILE A 558 11.30 -16.84 -30.30
C ILE A 558 10.29 -17.56 -29.39
N ASN A 559 9.00 -17.23 -29.48
CA ASN A 559 7.95 -17.92 -28.71
C ASN A 559 7.61 -19.31 -29.24
N VAL A 560 7.97 -19.64 -30.49
CA VAL A 560 7.78 -20.96 -31.10
C VAL A 560 8.98 -21.88 -30.84
N ILE A 561 10.17 -21.33 -30.61
CA ILE A 561 11.36 -22.12 -30.27
C ILE A 561 11.11 -22.89 -28.96
N PRO A 562 11.29 -24.23 -28.95
CA PRO A 562 11.07 -25.04 -27.76
C PRO A 562 11.90 -24.53 -26.59
N GLN A 563 11.23 -24.25 -25.48
CA GLN A 563 11.89 -23.89 -24.23
C GLN A 563 12.37 -25.15 -23.48
N LYS A 564 13.13 -24.95 -22.41
CA LYS A 564 13.43 -26.04 -21.49
C LYS A 564 12.15 -26.48 -20.77
N LEU A 565 11.99 -27.79 -20.56
CA LEU A 565 11.01 -28.34 -19.63
C LEU A 565 11.27 -27.73 -18.23
N LYS A 566 10.22 -27.23 -17.59
CA LYS A 566 10.29 -26.69 -16.22
C LYS A 566 9.31 -27.46 -15.35
N ILE A 567 9.80 -27.98 -14.23
CA ILE A 567 9.01 -28.67 -13.23
C ILE A 567 9.11 -27.88 -11.93
N TYR A 568 7.97 -27.54 -11.35
CA TYR A 568 7.86 -26.73 -10.15
C TYR A 568 7.09 -27.51 -9.08
N PHE A 569 7.77 -27.86 -8.00
CA PHE A 569 7.12 -28.37 -6.80
C PHE A 569 6.62 -27.17 -5.98
N ILE A 570 5.31 -27.14 -5.71
CA ILE A 570 4.65 -26.03 -5.02
C ILE A 570 4.39 -26.46 -3.58
N ASP A 571 4.80 -25.61 -2.64
CA ASP A 571 4.53 -25.87 -1.23
C ASP A 571 3.10 -25.44 -0.87
N VAL A 572 2.19 -26.40 -0.80
CA VAL A 572 0.75 -26.21 -0.51
C VAL A 572 0.40 -26.43 0.96
N GLY A 573 1.41 -26.63 1.82
CA GLY A 573 1.21 -26.93 3.23
C GLY A 573 0.98 -28.41 3.47
N GLN A 574 -0.22 -28.90 3.18
CA GLN A 574 -0.60 -30.31 3.29
C GLN A 574 -1.03 -30.83 1.91
N GLY A 575 -0.57 -32.03 1.55
CA GLY A 575 -0.73 -32.64 0.23
C GLY A 575 0.37 -32.24 -0.76
N ASP A 576 0.20 -32.67 -2.01
CA ASP A 576 1.15 -32.45 -3.09
C ASP A 576 0.60 -31.48 -4.14
N SER A 577 1.50 -30.73 -4.78
CA SER A 577 1.17 -29.96 -5.99
C SER A 577 2.40 -29.73 -6.85
N THR A 578 2.32 -30.13 -8.11
CA THR A 578 3.40 -30.02 -9.09
C THR A 578 2.92 -29.32 -10.35
N PHE A 579 3.59 -28.23 -10.72
CA PHE A 579 3.30 -27.49 -11.94
C PHE A 579 4.41 -27.71 -12.99
N ILE A 580 4.03 -28.22 -14.16
CA ILE A 580 4.93 -28.55 -15.26
C ILE A 580 4.65 -27.62 -16.44
N VAL A 581 5.73 -27.10 -17.04
CA VAL A 581 5.69 -26.33 -18.28
C VAL A 581 6.53 -27.05 -19.32
N THR A 582 5.88 -27.57 -20.36
CA THR A 582 6.56 -28.32 -21.43
C THR A 582 7.42 -27.41 -22.30
N PRO A 583 8.34 -27.97 -23.11
CA PRO A 583 9.07 -27.21 -24.13
C PRO A 583 8.19 -26.41 -25.08
N GLN A 584 6.98 -26.88 -25.38
CA GLN A 584 5.97 -26.20 -26.21
C GLN A 584 5.11 -25.20 -25.43
N ASN A 585 5.53 -24.85 -24.20
CA ASN A 585 4.84 -23.90 -23.31
C ASN A 585 3.42 -24.35 -22.91
N LYS A 586 3.16 -25.67 -22.92
CA LYS A 586 1.94 -26.25 -22.36
C LYS A 586 2.06 -26.40 -20.86
N THR A 587 0.99 -26.07 -20.14
CA THR A 587 0.97 -26.03 -18.68
C THR A 587 0.16 -27.20 -18.12
N ILE A 588 0.77 -27.98 -17.23
CA ILE A 588 0.16 -29.14 -16.57
C ILE A 588 0.24 -28.91 -15.07
N LEU A 589 -0.89 -29.01 -14.37
CA LEU A 589 -0.93 -29.01 -12.92
C LEU A 589 -1.30 -30.42 -12.43
N ILE A 590 -0.42 -31.03 -11.65
CA ILE A 590 -0.64 -32.31 -10.99
C ILE A 590 -0.94 -32.01 -9.53
N ASP A 591 -2.16 -32.31 -9.09
CA ASP A 591 -2.70 -32.06 -7.74
C ASP A 591 -2.69 -30.59 -7.28
N GLY A 592 -3.62 -30.27 -6.37
CA GLY A 592 -3.82 -28.91 -5.87
C GLY A 592 -3.45 -28.68 -4.40
N GLY A 593 -3.11 -29.74 -3.67
CA GLY A 593 -3.00 -29.68 -2.22
C GLY A 593 -4.34 -29.37 -1.53
N GLY A 594 -4.28 -29.28 -0.20
CA GLY A 594 -5.42 -28.89 0.62
C GLY A 594 -5.41 -29.54 1.99
N SER A 595 -6.15 -28.96 2.93
CA SER A 595 -6.41 -29.61 4.22
C SER A 595 -7.88 -29.52 4.56
N VAL A 596 -8.44 -30.64 5.01
CA VAL A 596 -9.85 -30.73 5.43
C VAL A 596 -10.15 -29.81 6.61
N ASN A 597 -9.16 -29.61 7.49
CA ASN A 597 -9.31 -28.93 8.78
C ASN A 597 -9.02 -27.42 8.71
N SER A 598 -8.78 -26.87 7.51
CA SER A 598 -8.45 -25.45 7.35
C SER A 598 -9.49 -24.70 6.53
N ASN A 599 -9.94 -23.55 7.05
CA ASN A 599 -10.71 -22.58 6.26
C ASN A 599 -9.83 -21.90 5.18
N TYR A 600 -8.52 -22.17 5.15
CA TYR A 600 -7.57 -21.53 4.24
C TYR A 600 -7.64 -22.08 2.81
N ASP A 601 -8.08 -21.24 1.86
CA ASP A 601 -8.22 -21.65 0.45
C ASP A 601 -6.86 -21.71 -0.25
N VAL A 602 -6.30 -22.91 -0.35
CA VAL A 602 -5.00 -23.17 -1.00
C VAL A 602 -5.04 -22.78 -2.48
N GLY A 603 -6.12 -23.10 -3.20
CA GLY A 603 -6.27 -22.75 -4.60
C GLY A 603 -6.20 -21.24 -4.82
N LYS A 604 -7.04 -20.49 -4.10
CA LYS A 604 -7.12 -19.03 -4.22
C LYS A 604 -5.94 -18.28 -3.63
N ASN A 605 -5.39 -18.74 -2.50
CA ASN A 605 -4.39 -18.00 -1.73
C ASN A 605 -2.95 -18.49 -1.93
N THR A 606 -2.73 -19.67 -2.52
CA THR A 606 -1.39 -20.22 -2.79
C THR A 606 -1.18 -20.54 -4.26
N LEU A 607 -1.98 -21.42 -4.87
CA LEU A 607 -1.76 -21.87 -6.26
C LEU A 607 -1.94 -20.73 -7.26
N LEU A 608 -3.08 -20.04 -7.23
CA LEU A 608 -3.40 -18.99 -8.19
C LEU A 608 -2.36 -17.84 -8.18
N PRO A 609 -1.99 -17.27 -7.02
CA PRO A 609 -0.90 -16.30 -6.95
C PRO A 609 0.42 -16.86 -7.47
N TYR A 610 0.77 -18.11 -7.13
CA TYR A 610 2.02 -18.74 -7.59
C TYR A 610 2.11 -18.83 -9.11
N LEU A 611 1.03 -19.29 -9.78
CA LEU A 611 0.98 -19.41 -11.24
C LEU A 611 1.10 -18.04 -11.91
N LEU A 612 0.39 -17.03 -11.39
CA LEU A 612 0.44 -15.66 -11.89
C LEU A 612 1.82 -15.02 -11.64
N ASP A 613 2.47 -15.32 -10.51
CA ASP A 613 3.84 -14.88 -10.20
C ASP A 613 4.89 -15.47 -11.13
N ARG A 614 4.64 -16.69 -11.61
CA ARG A 614 5.45 -17.38 -12.62
C ARG A 614 5.20 -16.89 -14.05
N GLY A 615 4.17 -16.07 -14.27
CA GLY A 615 3.85 -15.51 -15.58
C GLY A 615 2.72 -16.22 -16.34
N PHE A 616 2.07 -17.22 -15.72
CA PHE A 616 1.06 -18.05 -16.39
C PHE A 616 -0.34 -17.65 -15.93
N ASN A 617 -1.28 -17.60 -16.88
CA ASN A 617 -2.68 -17.22 -16.66
C ASN A 617 -3.68 -18.33 -17.03
N SER A 618 -3.19 -19.49 -17.44
CA SER A 618 -3.98 -20.63 -17.88
C SER A 618 -3.25 -21.94 -17.60
N ILE A 619 -4.04 -22.99 -17.35
CA ILE A 619 -3.61 -24.37 -17.16
C ILE A 619 -4.22 -25.16 -18.32
N ASP A 620 -3.39 -25.80 -19.17
CA ASP A 620 -3.87 -26.61 -20.28
C ASP A 620 -4.40 -27.97 -19.80
N PHE A 621 -3.73 -28.59 -18.82
CA PHE A 621 -4.09 -29.90 -18.28
C PHE A 621 -4.06 -29.92 -16.75
N ILE A 622 -5.06 -30.55 -16.14
CA ILE A 622 -5.06 -30.88 -14.71
C ILE A 622 -5.05 -32.39 -14.58
N VAL A 623 -4.08 -32.91 -13.84
CA VAL A 623 -3.97 -34.32 -13.49
C VAL A 623 -4.24 -34.44 -12.00
N VAL A 624 -5.20 -35.29 -11.65
CA VAL A 624 -5.52 -35.62 -10.26
C VAL A 624 -4.99 -37.02 -10.00
N SER A 625 -4.10 -37.17 -9.02
CA SER A 625 -3.55 -38.47 -8.65
C SER A 625 -4.61 -39.38 -8.04
N HIS A 626 -5.43 -38.83 -7.12
CA HIS A 626 -6.56 -39.50 -6.47
C HIS A 626 -7.53 -38.47 -5.87
N PHE A 627 -8.70 -38.94 -5.42
CA PHE A 627 -9.81 -38.08 -4.99
C PHE A 627 -9.77 -37.67 -3.51
N ASP A 628 -8.65 -37.88 -2.82
CA ASP A 628 -8.54 -37.44 -1.43
C ASP A 628 -8.58 -35.90 -1.36
N ASN A 629 -9.21 -35.41 -0.29
CA ASN A 629 -9.53 -33.99 -0.16
C ASN A 629 -8.30 -33.08 -0.12
N ASP A 630 -7.14 -33.61 0.26
CA ASP A 630 -5.84 -32.93 0.22
C ASP A 630 -5.18 -32.92 -1.17
N HIS A 631 -5.83 -33.48 -2.20
CA HIS A 631 -5.39 -33.41 -3.60
C HIS A 631 -6.38 -32.63 -4.50
N VAL A 632 -7.70 -32.76 -4.27
CA VAL A 632 -8.74 -32.22 -5.19
C VAL A 632 -9.61 -31.07 -4.67
N ARG A 633 -9.73 -30.87 -3.36
CA ARG A 633 -10.87 -30.11 -2.79
C ARG A 633 -10.95 -28.64 -3.21
N ARG A 634 -9.83 -28.01 -3.58
CA ARG A 634 -9.78 -26.58 -3.92
C ARG A 634 -9.05 -26.31 -5.25
N PHE A 635 -9.29 -27.13 -6.27
CA PHE A 635 -9.10 -26.70 -7.65
C PHE A 635 -10.06 -25.54 -7.93
N ALA A 636 -9.64 -24.31 -7.62
CA ALA A 636 -10.32 -23.14 -8.12
C ALA A 636 -10.01 -23.03 -9.62
N ILE A 637 -10.82 -23.70 -10.45
CA ILE A 637 -10.91 -23.43 -11.87
C ILE A 637 -11.52 -22.03 -12.00
N TYR A 638 -10.70 -21.01 -11.77
CA TYR A 638 -11.05 -19.66 -12.14
C TYR A 638 -10.87 -19.59 -13.65
N ASN A 639 -11.98 -19.66 -14.39
CA ASN A 639 -12.01 -19.08 -15.71
C ASN A 639 -11.57 -17.62 -15.52
N ALA A 640 -10.35 -17.28 -15.92
CA ALA A 640 -9.80 -15.92 -15.83
C ALA A 640 -10.56 -14.90 -16.71
N ARG A 641 -11.75 -15.26 -17.19
CA ARG A 641 -12.60 -14.57 -18.16
C ARG A 641 -14.07 -14.43 -17.75
N ASN A 642 -14.51 -14.92 -16.59
CA ASN A 642 -15.92 -14.78 -16.15
C ASN A 642 -16.05 -13.84 -14.95
#